data_AF-A0A6H2CYC1-F1
#
_entry.id   AF-A0A6H2CYC1-F1
#
_cell.length_a   1.000
_cell.length_b   1.000
_cell.length_c   1.000
_cell.angle_alpha   90.00
_cell.angle_beta   90.00
_cell.angle_gamma   90.00
#
_symmetry.space_group_name_H-M   'P 1'
#
loop_
_entity.id
_entity.type
_entity.pdbx_description
1 polymer ?
#
loop_
_entity_poly.entity_id
_entity_poly.type
_entity_poly.pdbx_seq_one_letter_code
_entity_poly.pdbx_strand_id
1 'polypeptide(L)'
;MEYPIWQLTTLGGGFWIAVIATLHVYVAHFAVGGGLFLVMMEKAAYRTNNVHLLEYTRKHSKFFLLLTMAFGAVSGVAIWFTVALLAPQATITLIHQYVFGWAAEWVCFLGEIIALIIYYYTWDTMDRDDHLKVGWLYFIFGWFSLFLINGIIGFMLTPGDWIQTKSFWDGFFNPTFWPALVFRTFFTAACAGLFGFVTATRIADEDTRHMVVRHCSGWTILGVLATMATGWWYVAALPPEQYEMIMFKSHRVAGFMTWFWVFGVATLLGGLALAFRMPRAMSFPLALVVLIAGQGLFGSFEFIRESGRKPYLIWDYVYSNSILKAHVPILNQEGILSRAKWAPPAIKTGITDDNMMEAGEFLYQLQCASCHSIGGPMNEIRKRTKQYDVNGMDAFLNGMGKMNKYMPPFVGTSDERHALAVYIAKGLNNNPDTDAPVIPEPKVAEPKDFDPETAEYTLLAWADQGMRFYAETEQFTLLPAGNMVRAQLILRDDIMPEVVLDDVTIDYTVEAGFEGDQLSGSLHALPDDNRFEGRLLIRPFQEGKFQPLPIVKLEAKNADGEVIAATKVTVPTSDQLGCRNCHGGYWDKDGTGIGEHTAENVLATHDRMNNTNHVENSKKGRILCVDCHDDPAQNAEGQHSRPNLSAAIHGTHAVFLAGRDSEKSCLMCHPQNTLRGQHNDLGFECANCHGSVQDHAISLLRAEQEKGKKSADKLLAILTPTSVGNKEAINPRTPWVNEPDCLTCHVDFGTPETDMAFNTWTEDAKGLYSVRRDDMGAVNCAACHGHPHAIYPATERDNVQPLQYMGEAQPIGAGGNCKVCHKEEREDPLHHPGMGLD
;
A
#
# COMPACT_ATOMS: atom_id res chain seq x y z
N MET A 1 0.24 24.96 -9.98
CA MET A 1 -1.24 24.93 -9.88
C MET A 1 -1.76 26.34 -10.05
N GLU A 2 -2.71 26.53 -10.98
CA GLU A 2 -3.09 27.87 -11.47
C GLU A 2 -4.31 28.48 -10.75
N TYR A 3 -5.12 27.65 -10.08
CA TYR A 3 -6.46 28.02 -9.61
C TYR A 3 -6.57 28.08 -8.09
N PRO A 4 -7.46 28.93 -7.54
CA PRO A 4 -7.74 28.98 -6.11
C PRO A 4 -8.40 27.67 -5.64
N ILE A 5 -8.17 27.32 -4.37
CA ILE A 5 -8.75 26.13 -3.74
C ILE A 5 -10.08 26.50 -3.10
N TRP A 6 -11.16 25.81 -3.49
CA TRP A 6 -12.45 25.95 -2.80
C TRP A 6 -12.50 25.03 -1.58
N GLN A 7 -12.33 25.60 -0.40
CA GLN A 7 -12.28 24.87 0.87
C GLN A 7 -13.69 24.44 1.31
N LEU A 8 -13.98 23.15 1.14
CA LEU A 8 -15.24 22.52 1.60
C LEU A 8 -14.95 21.40 2.59
N THR A 9 -14.12 21.66 3.60
CA THR A 9 -13.48 20.64 4.45
C THR A 9 -14.38 19.47 4.89
N THR A 10 -15.62 19.74 5.31
CA THR A 10 -16.58 18.71 5.77
C THR A 10 -17.37 18.03 4.65
N LEU A 11 -17.64 18.71 3.54
CA LEU A 11 -18.37 18.14 2.39
C LEU A 11 -17.47 17.99 1.16
N GLY A 12 -16.16 17.97 1.41
CA GLY A 12 -15.09 17.82 0.45
C GLY A 12 -15.00 16.39 -0.04
N GLY A 13 -14.21 16.18 -1.08
CA GLY A 13 -14.15 14.87 -1.69
C GLY A 13 -15.37 14.56 -2.53
N GLY A 14 -15.51 15.17 -3.70
CA GLY A 14 -16.52 14.79 -4.71
C GLY A 14 -18.01 14.84 -4.32
N PHE A 15 -18.38 15.17 -3.08
CA PHE A 15 -19.75 14.94 -2.56
C PHE A 15 -20.82 15.69 -3.37
N TRP A 16 -20.61 17.00 -3.59
CA TRP A 16 -21.55 17.83 -4.35
C TRP A 16 -21.68 17.38 -5.80
N ILE A 17 -20.59 16.97 -6.43
CA ILE A 17 -20.63 16.41 -7.80
C ILE A 17 -21.48 15.15 -7.80
N ALA A 18 -21.27 14.24 -6.85
CA ALA A 18 -22.04 12.99 -6.79
C ALA A 18 -23.54 13.24 -6.59
N VAL A 19 -23.92 14.11 -5.64
CA VAL A 19 -25.33 14.43 -5.37
C VAL A 19 -26.00 15.08 -6.58
N ILE A 20 -25.38 16.13 -7.15
CA ILE A 20 -25.99 16.89 -8.25
C ILE A 20 -26.00 16.05 -9.52
N ALA A 21 -24.91 15.36 -9.87
CA ALA A 21 -24.83 14.57 -11.08
C ALA A 21 -25.80 13.39 -11.07
N THR A 22 -25.92 12.65 -9.97
CA THR A 22 -26.84 11.51 -9.91
C THR A 22 -28.30 11.93 -10.06
N LEU A 23 -28.70 13.06 -9.47
CA LEU A 23 -30.06 13.59 -9.59
C LEU A 23 -30.34 14.21 -10.96
N HIS A 24 -29.48 15.11 -11.43
CA HIS A 24 -29.65 15.78 -12.71
C HIS A 24 -29.68 14.78 -13.85
N VAL A 25 -28.70 13.87 -13.91
CA VAL A 25 -28.54 12.98 -15.05
C VAL A 25 -29.67 11.96 -15.12
N TYR A 26 -30.25 11.54 -13.99
CA TYR A 26 -31.44 10.69 -13.99
C TYR A 26 -32.66 11.40 -14.61
N VAL A 27 -32.86 12.69 -14.31
CA VAL A 27 -33.89 13.51 -14.95
C VAL A 27 -33.57 13.80 -16.42
N ALA A 28 -32.31 14.02 -16.77
CA ALA A 28 -31.89 14.20 -18.16
C ALA A 28 -32.15 12.93 -19.00
N HIS A 29 -31.91 11.73 -18.45
CA HIS A 29 -32.27 10.48 -19.14
C HIS A 29 -33.78 10.33 -19.29
N PHE A 30 -34.56 10.78 -18.31
CA PHE A 30 -36.01 10.87 -18.46
C PHE A 30 -36.44 11.89 -19.53
N ALA A 31 -35.76 13.03 -19.68
CA ALA A 31 -36.05 13.98 -20.74
C ALA A 31 -35.94 13.31 -22.13
N VAL A 32 -34.84 12.61 -22.39
CA VAL A 32 -34.66 11.91 -23.68
C VAL A 32 -35.69 10.79 -23.89
N GLY A 33 -35.80 9.85 -22.94
CA GLY A 33 -36.68 8.70 -23.09
C GLY A 33 -38.17 9.05 -23.01
N GLY A 34 -38.50 9.98 -22.12
CA GLY A 34 -39.85 10.51 -21.94
C GLY A 34 -40.34 11.31 -23.14
N GLY A 35 -39.44 11.97 -23.88
CA GLY A 35 -39.74 12.57 -25.18
C GLY A 35 -40.28 11.56 -26.18
N LEU A 36 -39.58 10.43 -26.35
CA LEU A 36 -40.06 9.34 -27.20
C LEU A 36 -41.39 8.76 -26.68
N PHE A 37 -41.49 8.60 -25.37
CA PHE A 37 -42.70 8.08 -24.72
C PHE A 37 -43.93 8.96 -24.99
N LEU A 38 -43.81 10.29 -24.90
CA LEU A 38 -44.89 11.24 -25.19
C LEU A 38 -45.45 11.06 -26.61
N VAL A 39 -44.56 11.06 -27.60
CA VAL A 39 -44.92 10.89 -29.02
C VAL A 39 -45.60 9.55 -29.26
N MET A 40 -45.07 8.49 -28.65
CA MET A 40 -45.62 7.14 -28.79
C MET A 40 -47.00 7.01 -28.14
N MET A 41 -47.21 7.61 -26.95
CA MET A 41 -48.50 7.61 -26.27
C MET A 41 -49.54 8.45 -27.01
N GLU A 42 -49.17 9.62 -27.54
CA GLU A 42 -50.07 10.43 -28.38
C GLU A 42 -50.48 9.68 -29.65
N LYS A 43 -49.51 9.12 -30.37
CA LYS A 43 -49.76 8.33 -31.58
C LYS A 43 -50.66 7.13 -31.28
N ALA A 44 -50.46 6.46 -30.13
CA ALA A 44 -51.31 5.37 -29.69
C ALA A 44 -52.74 5.87 -29.36
N ALA A 45 -52.90 7.03 -28.73
CA ALA A 45 -54.20 7.63 -28.43
C ALA A 45 -55.03 7.87 -29.70
N TYR A 46 -54.42 8.46 -30.74
CA TYR A 46 -55.12 8.67 -32.01
C TYR A 46 -55.43 7.37 -32.75
N ARG A 47 -54.49 6.40 -32.76
CA ARG A 47 -54.72 5.10 -33.40
C ARG A 47 -55.84 4.29 -32.76
N THR A 48 -55.98 4.40 -31.43
CA THR A 48 -56.98 3.67 -30.65
C THR A 48 -58.27 4.46 -30.40
N ASN A 49 -58.33 5.73 -30.83
CA ASN A 49 -59.40 6.68 -30.49
C ASN A 49 -59.69 6.76 -28.98
N ASN A 50 -58.66 6.60 -28.14
CA ASN A 50 -58.80 6.61 -26.69
C ASN A 50 -58.64 8.04 -26.14
N VAL A 51 -59.76 8.66 -25.77
CA VAL A 51 -59.80 10.03 -25.21
C VAL A 51 -59.09 10.16 -23.86
N HIS A 52 -59.15 9.13 -23.01
CA HIS A 52 -58.48 9.12 -21.71
C HIS A 52 -56.96 9.00 -21.85
N LEU A 53 -56.49 8.27 -22.86
CA LEU A 53 -55.06 8.20 -23.18
C LEU A 53 -54.54 9.55 -23.70
N LEU A 54 -55.32 10.23 -24.55
CA LEU A 54 -54.97 11.56 -25.04
C LEU A 54 -54.91 12.59 -23.89
N GLU A 55 -55.91 12.56 -23.00
CA GLU A 55 -55.95 13.40 -21.81
C GLU A 55 -54.77 13.12 -20.86
N TYR A 56 -54.42 11.84 -20.68
CA TYR A 56 -53.23 11.45 -19.93
C TYR A 56 -51.96 12.03 -20.57
N THR A 57 -51.76 11.88 -21.87
CA THR A 57 -50.56 12.37 -22.56
C THR A 57 -50.42 13.89 -22.41
N ARG A 58 -51.52 14.65 -22.52
CA ARG A 58 -51.57 16.10 -22.25
C ARG A 58 -51.21 16.46 -20.80
N LYS A 59 -51.71 15.70 -19.83
CA LYS A 59 -51.36 15.90 -18.40
C LYS A 59 -49.91 15.51 -18.12
N HIS A 60 -49.43 14.43 -18.73
CA HIS A 60 -48.06 13.96 -18.62
C HIS A 60 -47.09 14.96 -19.25
N SER A 61 -47.42 15.59 -20.38
CA SER A 61 -46.58 16.62 -21.00
C SER A 61 -46.40 17.84 -20.10
N LYS A 62 -47.40 18.20 -19.26
CA LYS A 62 -47.22 19.23 -18.23
C LYS A 62 -46.22 18.83 -17.15
N PHE A 63 -46.35 17.61 -16.62
CA PHE A 63 -45.43 17.07 -15.63
C PHE A 63 -44.00 17.00 -16.19
N PHE A 64 -43.90 16.49 -17.42
CA PHE A 64 -42.67 16.39 -18.17
C PHE A 64 -42.02 17.77 -18.35
N LEU A 65 -42.74 18.76 -18.88
CA LEU A 65 -42.27 20.15 -19.01
C LEU A 65 -41.74 20.70 -17.68
N LEU A 66 -42.49 20.60 -16.59
CA LEU A 66 -42.06 21.15 -15.30
C LEU A 66 -40.80 20.46 -14.76
N LEU A 67 -40.71 19.14 -14.88
CA LEU A 67 -39.57 18.40 -14.34
C LEU A 67 -38.32 18.55 -15.23
N THR A 68 -38.45 18.36 -16.54
CA THR A 68 -37.29 18.34 -17.45
C THR A 68 -36.82 19.75 -17.78
N MET A 69 -37.72 20.70 -18.02
CA MET A 69 -37.33 22.08 -18.31
C MET A 69 -36.92 22.84 -17.06
N ALA A 70 -37.71 22.82 -15.97
CA ALA A 70 -37.39 23.65 -14.80
C ALA A 70 -36.30 23.01 -13.93
N PHE A 71 -36.53 21.81 -13.41
CA PHE A 71 -35.53 21.14 -12.58
C PHE A 71 -34.31 20.71 -13.40
N GLY A 72 -34.51 20.15 -14.60
CA GLY A 72 -33.40 19.75 -15.47
C GLY A 72 -32.47 20.92 -15.84
N ALA A 73 -33.01 22.07 -16.28
CA ALA A 73 -32.17 23.22 -16.62
C ALA A 73 -31.40 23.78 -15.41
N VAL A 74 -32.07 23.97 -14.27
CA VAL A 74 -31.43 24.51 -13.05
C VAL A 74 -30.34 23.57 -12.53
N SER A 75 -30.62 22.27 -12.49
CA SER A 75 -29.65 21.27 -12.03
C SER A 75 -28.50 21.09 -13.02
N GLY A 76 -28.72 21.30 -14.33
CA GLY A 76 -27.65 21.29 -15.34
C GLY A 76 -26.69 22.47 -15.18
N VAL A 77 -27.23 23.68 -14.94
CA VAL A 77 -26.42 24.85 -14.58
C VAL A 77 -25.64 24.59 -13.29
N ALA A 78 -26.28 23.98 -12.28
CA ALA A 78 -25.61 23.65 -11.02
C ALA A 78 -24.42 22.69 -11.21
N ILE A 79 -24.48 21.73 -12.13
CA ILE A 79 -23.33 20.88 -12.48
C ILE A 79 -22.17 21.74 -12.96
N TRP A 80 -22.41 22.63 -13.92
CA TRP A 80 -21.37 23.47 -14.53
C TRP A 80 -20.61 24.31 -13.50
N PHE A 81 -21.33 24.98 -12.60
CA PHE A 81 -20.71 25.72 -11.51
C PHE A 81 -19.90 24.80 -10.57
N THR A 82 -20.47 23.64 -10.23
CA THR A 82 -19.84 22.72 -9.28
C THR A 82 -18.55 22.11 -9.84
N VAL A 83 -18.53 21.65 -11.10
CA VAL A 83 -17.34 21.07 -11.71
C VAL A 83 -16.25 22.11 -11.99
N ALA A 84 -16.64 23.34 -12.36
CA ALA A 84 -15.68 24.42 -12.56
C ALA A 84 -14.95 24.80 -11.26
N LEU A 85 -15.64 24.77 -10.12
CA LEU A 85 -15.05 25.10 -8.82
C LEU A 85 -14.26 23.94 -8.20
N LEU A 86 -14.73 22.70 -8.34
CA LEU A 86 -14.10 21.53 -7.70
C LEU A 86 -13.04 20.85 -8.56
N ALA A 87 -13.10 21.00 -9.88
CA ALA A 87 -12.19 20.37 -10.84
C ALA A 87 -11.81 21.35 -11.98
N PRO A 88 -11.25 22.53 -11.66
CA PRO A 88 -10.99 23.58 -12.65
C PRO A 88 -10.05 23.13 -13.76
N GLN A 89 -8.99 22.37 -13.44
CA GLN A 89 -8.03 21.91 -14.44
C GLN A 89 -8.66 20.93 -15.45
N ALA A 90 -9.48 19.98 -14.98
CA ALA A 90 -10.17 19.06 -15.88
C ALA A 90 -11.22 19.82 -16.71
N THR A 91 -11.96 20.74 -16.09
CA THR A 91 -12.98 21.55 -16.76
C THR A 91 -12.38 22.40 -17.87
N ILE A 92 -11.27 23.11 -17.63
CA ILE A 92 -10.63 23.91 -18.68
C ILE A 92 -10.06 23.06 -19.82
N THR A 93 -9.53 21.86 -19.52
CA THR A 93 -9.09 20.92 -20.56
C THR A 93 -10.27 20.51 -21.44
N LEU A 94 -11.41 20.19 -20.85
CA LEU A 94 -12.61 19.84 -21.60
C LEU A 94 -13.14 21.03 -22.41
N ILE A 95 -13.06 22.27 -21.90
CA ILE A 95 -13.45 23.48 -22.65
C ILE A 95 -12.58 23.67 -23.88
N HIS A 96 -11.26 23.69 -23.71
CA HIS A 96 -10.36 23.85 -24.85
C HIS A 96 -10.50 22.73 -25.88
N GLN A 97 -10.82 21.51 -25.43
CA GLN A 97 -10.98 20.38 -26.33
C GLN A 97 -12.34 20.34 -27.03
N TYR A 98 -13.43 20.66 -26.32
CA TYR A 98 -14.80 20.35 -26.76
C TYR A 98 -15.77 21.55 -26.72
N VAL A 99 -15.29 22.79 -26.69
CA VAL A 99 -16.16 23.98 -26.70
C VAL A 99 -17.24 23.92 -27.80
N PHE A 100 -16.89 23.46 -29.00
CA PHE A 100 -17.85 23.31 -30.09
C PHE A 100 -18.78 22.10 -29.93
N GLY A 101 -18.33 21.03 -29.27
CA GLY A 101 -19.17 19.89 -28.91
C GLY A 101 -20.25 20.29 -27.89
N TRP A 102 -19.87 21.07 -26.88
CA TRP A 102 -20.82 21.66 -25.92
C TRP A 102 -21.73 22.70 -26.57
N ALA A 103 -21.21 23.57 -27.44
CA ALA A 103 -22.05 24.51 -28.17
C ALA A 103 -23.12 23.78 -29.00
N ALA A 104 -22.76 22.68 -29.67
CA ALA A 104 -23.70 21.85 -30.40
C ALA A 104 -24.76 21.20 -29.48
N GLU A 105 -24.35 20.75 -28.29
CA GLU A 105 -25.27 20.22 -27.27
C GLU A 105 -26.27 21.30 -26.84
N TRP A 106 -25.81 22.53 -26.59
CA TRP A 106 -26.67 23.65 -26.17
C TRP A 106 -27.66 24.05 -27.26
N VAL A 107 -27.29 23.96 -28.54
CA VAL A 107 -28.22 24.15 -29.66
C VAL A 107 -29.29 23.06 -29.67
N CYS A 108 -28.91 21.80 -29.45
CA CYS A 108 -29.88 20.71 -29.33
C CYS A 108 -30.80 20.92 -28.12
N PHE A 109 -30.26 21.30 -26.97
CA PHE A 109 -31.04 21.61 -25.77
C PHE A 109 -32.01 22.79 -25.96
N LEU A 110 -31.61 23.83 -26.67
CA LEU A 110 -32.51 24.93 -27.04
C LEU A 110 -33.63 24.43 -27.96
N GLY A 111 -33.29 23.62 -28.97
CA GLY A 111 -34.27 22.98 -29.86
C GLY A 111 -35.26 22.10 -29.11
N GLU A 112 -34.76 21.35 -28.12
CA GLU A 112 -35.56 20.54 -27.19
C GLU A 112 -36.56 21.41 -26.43
N ILE A 113 -36.12 22.50 -25.79
CA ILE A 113 -37.01 23.41 -25.03
C ILE A 113 -38.07 24.02 -25.94
N ILE A 114 -37.68 24.53 -27.11
CA ILE A 114 -38.61 25.17 -28.05
C ILE A 114 -39.66 24.16 -28.51
N ALA A 115 -39.23 22.97 -28.93
CA ALA A 115 -40.14 21.91 -29.35
C ALA A 115 -41.11 21.52 -28.22
N LEU A 116 -40.62 21.42 -26.98
CA LEU A 116 -41.46 21.06 -25.84
C LEU A 116 -42.49 22.13 -25.48
N ILE A 117 -42.11 23.40 -25.52
CA ILE A 117 -43.03 24.52 -25.26
C ILE A 117 -44.12 24.55 -26.32
N ILE A 118 -43.75 24.43 -27.60
CA ILE A 118 -44.72 24.37 -28.70
C ILE A 118 -45.66 23.19 -28.48
N TYR A 119 -45.11 21.98 -28.31
CA TYR A 119 -45.87 20.76 -28.04
C TYR A 119 -46.85 20.91 -26.86
N TYR A 120 -46.44 21.56 -25.77
CA TYR A 120 -47.32 21.74 -24.62
C TYR A 120 -48.43 22.78 -24.84
N TYR A 121 -48.16 23.89 -25.53
CA TYR A 121 -49.13 24.97 -25.66
C TYR A 121 -50.04 24.86 -26.88
N THR A 122 -49.74 23.96 -27.84
CA THR A 122 -50.51 23.86 -29.10
C THR A 122 -51.43 22.64 -29.19
N TRP A 123 -51.66 21.92 -28.09
CA TRP A 123 -52.56 20.76 -28.02
C TRP A 123 -53.98 20.99 -28.59
N ASP A 124 -54.51 22.22 -28.50
CA ASP A 124 -55.86 22.56 -28.96
C ASP A 124 -55.85 23.44 -30.24
N THR A 125 -54.68 23.85 -30.74
CA THR A 125 -54.54 24.83 -31.84
C THR A 125 -53.77 24.32 -33.06
N MET A 126 -52.91 23.31 -32.91
CA MET A 126 -52.13 22.71 -33.99
C MET A 126 -52.80 21.42 -34.50
N ASP A 127 -52.65 21.12 -35.79
CA ASP A 127 -53.12 19.85 -36.34
C ASP A 127 -52.29 18.67 -35.81
N ARG A 128 -52.88 17.48 -35.86
CA ARG A 128 -52.32 16.28 -35.23
C ARG A 128 -50.99 15.84 -35.84
N ASP A 129 -50.82 16.00 -37.14
CA ASP A 129 -49.62 15.53 -37.84
C ASP A 129 -48.44 16.45 -37.51
N ASP A 130 -48.66 17.76 -37.51
CA ASP A 130 -47.63 18.72 -37.11
C ASP A 130 -47.32 18.63 -35.61
N HIS A 131 -48.32 18.39 -34.75
CA HIS A 131 -48.09 18.19 -33.32
C HIS A 131 -47.19 16.96 -33.04
N LEU A 132 -47.44 15.84 -33.74
CA LEU A 132 -46.57 14.66 -33.67
C LEU A 132 -45.17 14.93 -34.22
N LYS A 133 -45.02 15.71 -35.30
CA LYS A 133 -43.70 16.10 -35.83
C LYS A 133 -42.92 16.92 -34.81
N VAL A 134 -43.56 17.87 -34.13
CA VAL A 134 -42.92 18.66 -33.05
C VAL A 134 -42.43 17.75 -31.92
N GLY A 135 -43.24 16.76 -31.52
CA GLY A 135 -42.81 15.78 -30.52
C GLY A 135 -41.62 14.92 -31.00
N TRP A 136 -41.58 14.52 -32.27
CA TRP A 136 -40.41 13.82 -32.83
C TRP A 136 -39.17 14.70 -32.88
N LEU A 137 -39.31 15.99 -33.21
CA LEU A 137 -38.22 16.96 -33.15
C LEU A 137 -37.65 17.06 -31.74
N TYR A 138 -38.50 17.12 -30.72
CA TYR A 138 -38.06 17.08 -29.32
C TYR A 138 -37.19 15.84 -29.04
N PHE A 139 -37.67 14.64 -29.39
CA PHE A 139 -36.92 13.40 -29.15
C PHE A 139 -35.58 13.38 -29.88
N ILE A 140 -35.55 13.83 -31.14
CA ILE A 140 -34.33 13.90 -31.94
C ILE A 140 -33.32 14.84 -31.29
N PHE A 141 -33.74 16.04 -30.89
CA PHE A 141 -32.87 16.98 -30.20
C PHE A 141 -32.36 16.43 -28.87
N GLY A 142 -33.24 15.85 -28.04
CA GLY A 142 -32.85 15.24 -26.77
C GLY A 142 -31.86 14.09 -26.95
N TRP A 143 -32.05 13.23 -27.96
CA TRP A 143 -31.11 12.14 -28.26
C TRP A 143 -29.76 12.66 -28.78
N PHE A 144 -29.75 13.71 -29.61
CA PHE A 144 -28.50 14.34 -30.04
C PHE A 144 -27.76 15.04 -28.87
N SER A 145 -28.48 15.64 -27.91
CA SER A 145 -27.86 16.13 -26.67
C SER A 145 -27.15 14.99 -25.93
N LEU A 146 -27.81 13.83 -25.77
CA LEU A 146 -27.20 12.62 -25.19
C LEU A 146 -25.98 12.15 -25.98
N PHE A 147 -26.06 12.11 -27.32
CA PHE A 147 -24.95 11.73 -28.20
C PHE A 147 -23.71 12.61 -27.97
N LEU A 148 -23.90 13.93 -27.90
CA LEU A 148 -22.82 14.90 -27.76
C LEU A 148 -22.16 14.83 -26.37
N ILE A 149 -22.96 14.85 -25.30
CA ILE A 149 -22.42 14.78 -23.94
C ILE A 149 -21.77 13.44 -23.62
N ASN A 150 -22.27 12.34 -24.22
CA ASN A 150 -21.68 11.01 -24.08
C ASN A 150 -20.22 10.98 -24.55
N GLY A 151 -19.90 11.62 -25.67
CA GLY A 151 -18.51 11.71 -26.15
C GLY A 151 -17.59 12.41 -25.17
N ILE A 152 -18.03 13.55 -24.64
CA ILE A 152 -17.25 14.38 -23.71
C ILE A 152 -17.03 13.67 -22.36
N ILE A 153 -18.07 13.00 -21.83
CA ILE A 153 -17.98 12.31 -20.53
C ILE A 153 -17.26 10.96 -20.65
N GLY A 154 -17.44 10.25 -21.76
CA GLY A 154 -16.72 9.01 -22.08
C GLY A 154 -15.22 9.22 -22.22
N PHE A 155 -14.82 10.34 -22.83
CA PHE A 155 -13.43 10.77 -22.97
C PHE A 155 -12.68 10.81 -21.63
N MET A 156 -13.34 11.25 -20.56
CA MET A 156 -12.69 11.34 -19.24
C MET A 156 -12.27 9.97 -18.68
N LEU A 157 -12.98 8.90 -19.03
CA LEU A 157 -12.68 7.51 -18.59
C LEU A 157 -11.72 6.82 -19.56
N THR A 158 -11.98 6.95 -20.86
CA THR A 158 -11.18 6.35 -21.92
C THR A 158 -10.81 7.42 -22.94
N PRO A 159 -9.75 8.22 -22.74
CA PRO A 159 -9.36 9.23 -23.71
C PRO A 159 -8.78 8.63 -25.00
N GLY A 160 -8.34 7.37 -24.97
CA GLY A 160 -7.82 6.66 -26.13
C GLY A 160 -6.60 7.37 -26.73
N ASP A 161 -6.52 7.38 -28.06
CA ASP A 161 -5.40 7.93 -28.82
C ASP A 161 -5.25 9.46 -28.67
N TRP A 162 -6.26 10.14 -28.10
CA TRP A 162 -6.17 11.57 -27.79
C TRP A 162 -4.97 11.90 -26.90
N ILE A 163 -4.53 10.97 -26.03
CA ILE A 163 -3.37 11.21 -25.17
C ILE A 163 -2.15 11.58 -25.99
N GLN A 164 -1.99 11.01 -27.17
CA GLN A 164 -0.91 11.26 -28.12
C GLN A 164 -1.30 12.34 -29.15
N THR A 165 -2.48 12.24 -29.78
CA THR A 165 -2.83 13.07 -30.95
C THR A 165 -3.37 14.45 -30.60
N LYS A 166 -3.97 14.60 -29.41
CA LYS A 166 -4.76 15.78 -29.01
C LYS A 166 -5.91 16.13 -29.97
N SER A 167 -6.29 15.20 -30.85
CA SER A 167 -7.33 15.39 -31.87
C SER A 167 -8.74 15.36 -31.27
N PHE A 168 -9.60 16.29 -31.68
CA PHE A 168 -11.01 16.31 -31.27
C PHE A 168 -11.70 14.96 -31.47
N TRP A 169 -11.53 14.35 -32.65
CA TRP A 169 -12.29 13.16 -33.03
C TRP A 169 -11.82 11.90 -32.29
N ASP A 170 -10.51 11.77 -32.04
CA ASP A 170 -9.96 10.62 -31.34
C ASP A 170 -10.43 10.57 -29.88
N GLY A 171 -10.55 11.75 -29.25
CA GLY A 171 -11.09 11.85 -27.90
C GLY A 171 -12.62 11.72 -27.85
N PHE A 172 -13.32 12.33 -28.81
CA PHE A 172 -14.79 12.31 -28.86
C PHE A 172 -15.31 10.89 -29.14
N PHE A 173 -14.79 10.22 -30.18
CA PHE A 173 -15.09 8.82 -30.51
C PHE A 173 -14.12 7.87 -29.81
N ASN A 174 -14.00 8.04 -28.50
CA ASN A 174 -13.16 7.20 -27.66
C ASN A 174 -13.56 5.71 -27.69
N PRO A 175 -12.69 4.80 -27.19
CA PRO A 175 -12.94 3.35 -27.23
C PRO A 175 -14.30 2.91 -26.67
N THR A 176 -14.84 3.64 -25.71
CA THR A 176 -16.13 3.30 -25.07
C THR A 176 -17.32 4.13 -25.55
N PHE A 177 -17.14 5.00 -26.55
CA PHE A 177 -18.19 5.89 -27.05
C PHE A 177 -19.48 5.15 -27.42
N TRP A 178 -19.39 4.17 -28.33
CA TRP A 178 -20.55 3.44 -28.84
C TRP A 178 -21.21 2.56 -27.77
N PRO A 179 -20.47 1.71 -27.03
CA PRO A 179 -21.07 0.94 -25.94
C PRO A 179 -21.76 1.82 -24.89
N ALA A 180 -21.13 2.93 -24.49
CA ALA A 180 -21.71 3.86 -23.51
C ALA A 180 -22.97 4.56 -24.05
N LEU A 181 -22.97 4.98 -25.32
CA LEU A 181 -24.13 5.60 -25.96
C LEU A 181 -25.32 4.65 -26.00
N VAL A 182 -25.10 3.41 -26.43
CA VAL A 182 -26.15 2.39 -26.52
C VAL A 182 -26.67 2.04 -25.12
N PHE A 183 -25.77 1.85 -24.16
CA PHE A 183 -26.12 1.63 -22.76
C PHE A 183 -27.02 2.75 -22.21
N ARG A 184 -26.61 4.01 -22.37
CA ARG A 184 -27.37 5.17 -21.91
C ARG A 184 -28.69 5.30 -22.63
N THR A 185 -28.75 5.02 -23.94
CA THR A 185 -30.00 5.04 -24.72
C THR A 185 -31.03 4.03 -24.19
N PHE A 186 -30.63 2.81 -23.83
CA PHE A 186 -31.58 1.88 -23.19
C PHE A 186 -31.94 2.29 -21.77
N PHE A 187 -31.03 2.96 -21.06
CA PHE A 187 -31.32 3.54 -19.76
C PHE A 187 -32.37 4.65 -19.84
N THR A 188 -32.34 5.51 -20.87
CA THR A 188 -33.38 6.53 -21.06
C THR A 188 -34.75 5.91 -21.27
N ALA A 189 -34.83 4.79 -22.02
CA ALA A 189 -36.07 4.03 -22.19
C ALA A 189 -36.58 3.46 -20.85
N ALA A 190 -35.68 2.94 -19.99
CA ALA A 190 -36.06 2.50 -18.65
C ALA A 190 -36.62 3.68 -17.82
N CYS A 191 -35.97 4.85 -17.83
CA CYS A 191 -36.44 6.05 -17.15
C CYS A 191 -37.83 6.50 -17.63
N ALA A 192 -38.11 6.40 -18.93
CA ALA A 192 -39.43 6.72 -19.48
C ALA A 192 -40.54 5.89 -18.81
N GLY A 193 -40.33 4.59 -18.62
CA GLY A 193 -41.25 3.72 -17.90
C GLY A 193 -41.35 4.08 -16.41
N LEU A 194 -40.22 4.34 -15.75
CA LEU A 194 -40.14 4.62 -14.31
C LEU A 194 -40.91 5.89 -13.91
N PHE A 195 -40.65 7.00 -14.61
CA PHE A 195 -41.40 8.24 -14.40
C PHE A 195 -42.83 8.15 -14.93
N GLY A 196 -43.04 7.36 -16.00
CA GLY A 196 -44.36 7.01 -16.51
C GLY A 196 -45.26 6.42 -15.42
N PHE A 197 -44.78 5.47 -14.63
CA PHE A 197 -45.56 4.85 -13.55
C PHE A 197 -46.15 5.87 -12.55
N VAL A 198 -45.39 6.88 -12.16
CA VAL A 198 -45.81 7.90 -11.18
C VAL A 198 -47.05 8.65 -11.65
N THR A 199 -47.12 8.94 -12.95
CA THR A 199 -48.25 9.65 -13.55
C THR A 199 -49.36 8.71 -14.01
N ALA A 200 -49.02 7.56 -14.58
CA ALA A 200 -49.95 6.57 -15.10
C ALA A 200 -50.84 5.98 -14.01
N THR A 201 -50.29 5.73 -12.81
CA THR A 201 -51.07 5.22 -11.65
C THR A 201 -52.17 6.18 -11.18
N ARG A 202 -52.13 7.45 -11.59
CA ARG A 202 -53.12 8.48 -11.26
C ARG A 202 -54.23 8.64 -12.31
N ILE A 203 -54.23 7.84 -13.38
CA ILE A 203 -55.27 7.89 -14.41
C ILE A 203 -56.63 7.45 -13.82
N ALA A 204 -57.65 8.27 -14.07
CA ALA A 204 -59.02 8.11 -13.56
C ALA A 204 -59.72 6.87 -14.16
N ASP A 205 -59.61 6.71 -15.48
CA ASP A 205 -60.13 5.53 -16.18
C ASP A 205 -59.30 4.28 -15.83
N GLU A 206 -59.98 3.18 -15.50
CA GLU A 206 -59.31 1.98 -14.99
C GLU A 206 -58.62 1.19 -16.10
N ASP A 207 -59.26 1.01 -17.24
CA ASP A 207 -58.69 0.21 -18.33
C ASP A 207 -57.55 0.95 -19.01
N THR A 208 -57.68 2.26 -19.23
CA THR A 208 -56.57 3.10 -19.70
C THR A 208 -55.43 3.11 -18.70
N ARG A 209 -55.70 3.22 -17.39
CA ARG A 209 -54.66 3.12 -16.36
C ARG A 209 -53.87 1.82 -16.48
N HIS A 210 -54.55 0.68 -16.52
CA HIS A 210 -53.87 -0.61 -16.57
C HIS A 210 -53.10 -0.82 -17.87
N MET A 211 -53.62 -0.34 -19.00
CA MET A 211 -52.92 -0.36 -20.27
C MET A 211 -51.63 0.48 -20.21
N VAL A 212 -51.70 1.74 -19.76
CA VAL A 212 -50.52 2.61 -19.68
C VAL A 212 -49.50 2.09 -18.67
N VAL A 213 -49.94 1.63 -17.49
CA VAL A 213 -49.05 1.04 -16.48
C VAL A 213 -48.36 -0.23 -17.02
N ARG A 214 -49.04 -1.07 -17.80
CA ARG A 214 -48.41 -2.22 -18.46
C ARG A 214 -47.40 -1.81 -19.52
N HIS A 215 -47.68 -0.75 -20.28
CA HIS A 215 -46.67 -0.20 -21.19
C HIS A 215 -45.46 0.33 -20.40
N CYS A 216 -45.65 1.12 -19.34
CA CYS A 216 -44.57 1.57 -18.47
C CYS A 216 -43.74 0.39 -17.93
N SER A 217 -44.39 -0.71 -17.54
CA SER A 217 -43.72 -1.95 -17.14
C SER A 217 -42.88 -2.56 -18.26
N GLY A 218 -43.42 -2.63 -19.48
CA GLY A 218 -42.65 -3.07 -20.65
C GLY A 218 -41.42 -2.19 -20.92
N TRP A 219 -41.57 -0.86 -20.87
CA TRP A 219 -40.47 0.09 -21.04
C TRP A 219 -39.39 -0.07 -19.95
N THR A 220 -39.80 -0.24 -18.69
CA THR A 220 -38.87 -0.46 -17.58
C THR A 220 -38.16 -1.81 -17.69
N ILE A 221 -38.89 -2.91 -17.88
CA ILE A 221 -38.30 -4.26 -17.91
C ILE A 221 -37.37 -4.41 -19.11
N LEU A 222 -37.85 -4.09 -20.32
CA LEU A 222 -37.04 -4.23 -21.52
C LEU A 222 -35.87 -3.25 -21.51
N GLY A 223 -36.08 -2.02 -21.03
CA GLY A 223 -35.02 -1.03 -20.86
C GLY A 223 -33.92 -1.53 -19.92
N VAL A 224 -34.27 -2.00 -18.72
CA VAL A 224 -33.29 -2.50 -17.74
C VAL A 224 -32.57 -3.74 -18.25
N LEU A 225 -33.27 -4.70 -18.86
CA LEU A 225 -32.61 -5.89 -19.45
C LEU A 225 -31.65 -5.51 -20.57
N ALA A 226 -32.04 -4.58 -21.45
CA ALA A 226 -31.18 -4.10 -22.52
C ALA A 226 -29.97 -3.30 -21.98
N THR A 227 -30.16 -2.51 -20.92
CA THR A 227 -29.08 -1.85 -20.18
C THR A 227 -28.11 -2.88 -19.59
N MET A 228 -28.59 -3.98 -19.01
CA MET A 228 -27.72 -5.03 -18.48
C MET A 228 -26.91 -5.70 -19.59
N ALA A 229 -27.56 -6.06 -20.71
CA ALA A 229 -26.90 -6.68 -21.85
C ALA A 229 -25.85 -5.76 -22.49
N THR A 230 -26.15 -4.48 -22.63
CA THR A 230 -25.22 -3.50 -23.21
C THR A 230 -24.16 -3.03 -22.21
N GLY A 231 -24.43 -3.16 -20.91
CA GLY A 231 -23.43 -2.96 -19.87
C GLY A 231 -22.30 -3.98 -19.96
N TRP A 232 -22.62 -5.23 -20.32
CA TRP A 232 -21.60 -6.24 -20.65
C TRP A 232 -20.72 -5.79 -21.83
N TRP A 233 -21.32 -5.29 -22.91
CA TRP A 233 -20.57 -4.76 -24.06
C TRP A 233 -19.71 -3.57 -23.66
N TYR A 234 -20.20 -2.69 -22.78
CA TYR A 234 -19.43 -1.58 -22.26
C TYR A 234 -18.21 -2.04 -21.46
N VAL A 235 -18.39 -2.97 -20.52
CA VAL A 235 -17.26 -3.53 -19.76
C VAL A 235 -16.24 -4.22 -20.68
N ALA A 236 -16.72 -4.97 -21.69
CA ALA A 236 -15.86 -5.65 -22.66
C ALA A 236 -15.07 -4.69 -23.57
N ALA A 237 -15.53 -3.46 -23.75
CA ALA A 237 -14.87 -2.43 -24.53
C ALA A 237 -13.88 -1.57 -23.71
N LEU A 238 -13.78 -1.78 -22.40
CA LEU A 238 -12.82 -1.05 -21.57
C LEU A 238 -11.39 -1.47 -21.91
N PRO A 239 -10.44 -0.52 -22.02
CA PRO A 239 -9.04 -0.87 -22.11
C PRO A 239 -8.56 -1.61 -20.84
N PRO A 240 -7.49 -2.43 -20.94
CA PRO A 240 -7.08 -3.34 -19.88
C PRO A 240 -6.87 -2.68 -18.51
N GLU A 241 -6.30 -1.47 -18.47
CA GLU A 241 -6.01 -0.78 -17.21
C GLU A 241 -7.28 -0.34 -16.47
N GLN A 242 -8.24 0.24 -17.18
CA GLN A 242 -9.54 0.63 -16.62
C GLN A 242 -10.36 -0.60 -16.21
N TYR A 243 -10.31 -1.68 -17.02
CA TYR A 243 -10.95 -2.95 -16.69
C TYR A 243 -10.38 -3.51 -15.38
N GLU A 244 -9.04 -3.55 -15.23
CA GLU A 244 -8.39 -4.04 -14.02
C GLU A 244 -8.74 -3.17 -12.80
N MET A 245 -8.83 -1.85 -12.98
CA MET A 245 -9.23 -0.91 -11.95
C MET A 245 -10.66 -1.18 -11.44
N ILE A 246 -11.60 -1.41 -12.35
CA ILE A 246 -13.00 -1.71 -12.01
C ILE A 246 -13.14 -3.09 -11.38
N MET A 247 -12.48 -4.11 -11.94
CA MET A 247 -12.75 -5.50 -11.57
C MET A 247 -11.97 -5.97 -10.34
N PHE A 248 -10.74 -5.48 -10.13
CA PHE A 248 -9.82 -6.09 -9.16
C PHE A 248 -9.23 -5.13 -8.13
N LYS A 249 -9.11 -3.84 -8.45
CA LYS A 249 -8.32 -2.90 -7.63
C LYS A 249 -9.15 -1.96 -6.75
N SER A 250 -10.48 -1.97 -6.83
CA SER A 250 -11.35 -1.08 -6.05
C SER A 250 -12.38 -1.84 -5.20
N HIS A 251 -12.14 -1.92 -3.89
CA HIS A 251 -13.16 -2.37 -2.93
C HIS A 251 -14.45 -1.53 -3.00
N ARG A 252 -14.32 -0.24 -3.36
CA ARG A 252 -15.47 0.65 -3.55
C ARG A 252 -16.34 0.18 -4.71
N VAL A 253 -15.74 -0.26 -5.82
CA VAL A 253 -16.48 -0.79 -6.97
C VAL A 253 -17.22 -2.08 -6.60
N ALA A 254 -16.61 -2.99 -5.83
CA ALA A 254 -17.29 -4.21 -5.40
C ALA A 254 -18.59 -3.92 -4.61
N GLY A 255 -18.56 -2.91 -3.72
CA GLY A 255 -19.74 -2.46 -2.99
C GLY A 255 -20.84 -1.91 -3.91
N PHE A 256 -20.50 -0.97 -4.80
CA PHE A 256 -21.47 -0.40 -5.74
C PHE A 256 -21.96 -1.39 -6.80
N MET A 257 -21.14 -2.38 -7.18
CA MET A 257 -21.56 -3.48 -8.05
C MET A 257 -22.64 -4.33 -7.39
N THR A 258 -22.50 -4.61 -6.09
CA THR A 258 -23.54 -5.30 -5.31
C THR A 258 -24.84 -4.49 -5.31
N TRP A 259 -24.77 -3.19 -5.01
CA TRP A 259 -25.93 -2.31 -5.04
C TRP A 259 -26.56 -2.17 -6.44
N PHE A 260 -25.75 -2.15 -7.50
CA PHE A 260 -26.23 -2.13 -8.88
C PHE A 260 -27.14 -3.33 -9.16
N TRP A 261 -26.74 -4.54 -8.76
CA TRP A 261 -27.57 -5.73 -8.92
C TRP A 261 -28.82 -5.72 -8.04
N VAL A 262 -28.69 -5.32 -6.78
CA VAL A 262 -29.84 -5.21 -5.84
C VAL A 262 -30.89 -4.25 -6.39
N PHE A 263 -30.48 -3.04 -6.79
CA PHE A 263 -31.41 -2.06 -7.36
C PHE A 263 -31.92 -2.46 -8.74
N GLY A 264 -31.12 -3.14 -9.55
CA GLY A 264 -31.55 -3.70 -10.84
C GLY A 264 -32.67 -4.71 -10.67
N VAL A 265 -32.48 -5.70 -9.80
CA VAL A 265 -33.51 -6.72 -9.49
C VAL A 265 -34.74 -6.07 -8.85
N ALA A 266 -34.57 -5.17 -7.89
CA ALA A 266 -35.68 -4.45 -7.26
C ALA A 266 -36.51 -3.66 -8.30
N THR A 267 -35.85 -3.00 -9.26
CA THR A 267 -36.51 -2.26 -10.33
C THR A 267 -37.27 -3.19 -11.27
N LEU A 268 -36.70 -4.36 -11.63
CA LEU A 268 -37.37 -5.37 -12.46
C LEU A 268 -38.60 -5.96 -11.77
N LEU A 269 -38.45 -6.41 -10.52
CA LEU A 269 -39.54 -7.01 -9.74
C LEU A 269 -40.65 -5.99 -9.47
N GLY A 270 -40.28 -4.76 -9.12
CA GLY A 270 -41.25 -3.69 -8.91
C GLY A 270 -41.97 -3.27 -10.19
N GLY A 271 -41.25 -3.21 -11.31
CA GLY A 271 -41.84 -2.98 -12.64
C GLY A 271 -42.83 -4.08 -13.03
N LEU A 272 -42.50 -5.36 -12.76
CA LEU A 272 -43.39 -6.49 -12.98
C LEU A 272 -44.60 -6.46 -12.04
N ALA A 273 -44.39 -6.15 -10.75
CA ALA A 273 -45.44 -6.05 -9.75
C ALA A 273 -46.49 -4.99 -10.13
N LEU A 274 -46.04 -3.84 -10.65
CA LEU A 274 -46.91 -2.78 -11.13
C LEU A 274 -47.75 -3.18 -12.36
N ALA A 275 -47.35 -4.19 -13.13
CA ALA A 275 -48.13 -4.69 -14.27
C ALA A 275 -49.41 -5.43 -13.85
N PHE A 276 -49.49 -5.89 -12.60
CA PHE A 276 -50.68 -6.53 -12.04
C PHE A 276 -51.77 -5.51 -11.70
N ARG A 277 -53.03 -5.97 -11.70
CA ARG A 277 -54.20 -5.12 -11.40
C ARG A 277 -54.26 -4.87 -9.88
N MET A 278 -53.80 -3.71 -9.44
CA MET A 278 -53.76 -3.32 -8.02
C MET A 278 -54.58 -2.07 -7.70
N PRO A 279 -55.05 -1.90 -6.44
CA PRO A 279 -55.68 -0.67 -5.97
C PRO A 279 -54.72 0.53 -6.03
N ARG A 280 -55.27 1.72 -6.32
CA ARG A 280 -54.49 2.98 -6.43
C ARG A 280 -53.66 3.30 -5.19
N ALA A 281 -54.20 3.01 -4.00
CA ALA A 281 -53.55 3.24 -2.72
C ALA A 281 -52.22 2.47 -2.58
N MET A 282 -52.06 1.36 -3.31
CA MET A 282 -50.84 0.54 -3.32
C MET A 282 -49.96 0.84 -4.55
N SER A 283 -50.56 1.04 -5.73
CA SER A 283 -49.80 1.21 -6.96
C SER A 283 -48.99 2.50 -7.00
N PHE A 284 -49.52 3.61 -6.45
CA PHE A 284 -48.80 4.89 -6.45
C PHE A 284 -47.57 4.89 -5.50
N PRO A 285 -47.67 4.47 -4.23
CA PRO A 285 -46.49 4.32 -3.37
C PRO A 285 -45.46 3.35 -3.95
N LEU A 286 -45.90 2.22 -4.51
CA LEU A 286 -44.99 1.28 -5.17
C LEU A 286 -44.27 1.93 -6.36
N ALA A 287 -44.97 2.71 -7.20
CA ALA A 287 -44.34 3.45 -8.30
C ALA A 287 -43.24 4.41 -7.81
N LEU A 288 -43.41 5.08 -6.67
CA LEU A 288 -42.37 5.92 -6.08
C LEU A 288 -41.17 5.10 -5.57
N VAL A 289 -41.43 3.96 -4.91
CA VAL A 289 -40.35 3.07 -4.46
C VAL A 289 -39.55 2.54 -5.65
N VAL A 290 -40.22 2.15 -6.74
CA VAL A 290 -39.56 1.66 -7.95
C VAL A 290 -38.79 2.77 -8.67
N LEU A 291 -39.30 4.01 -8.68
CA LEU A 291 -38.57 5.17 -9.18
C LEU A 291 -37.27 5.42 -8.40
N ILE A 292 -37.32 5.31 -7.07
CA ILE A 292 -36.15 5.47 -6.19
C ILE A 292 -35.16 4.30 -6.38
N ALA A 293 -35.65 3.07 -6.56
CA ALA A 293 -34.81 1.92 -6.90
C ALA A 293 -34.08 2.15 -8.24
N GLY A 294 -34.77 2.70 -9.24
CA GLY A 294 -34.16 3.09 -10.52
C GLY A 294 -33.09 4.18 -10.37
N GLN A 295 -33.30 5.17 -9.50
CA GLN A 295 -32.28 6.16 -9.13
C GLN A 295 -31.07 5.50 -8.46
N GLY A 296 -31.28 4.50 -7.59
CA GLY A 296 -30.22 3.71 -6.97
C GLY A 296 -29.43 2.89 -7.99
N LEU A 297 -30.10 2.30 -8.98
CA LEU A 297 -29.48 1.60 -10.10
C LEU A 297 -28.56 2.54 -10.90
N PHE A 298 -29.08 3.71 -11.29
CA PHE A 298 -28.31 4.72 -12.01
C PHE A 298 -27.12 5.24 -11.19
N GLY A 299 -27.37 5.60 -9.93
CA GLY A 299 -26.34 6.13 -9.03
C GLY A 299 -25.21 5.12 -8.82
N SER A 300 -25.53 3.84 -8.66
CA SER A 300 -24.53 2.77 -8.55
C SER A 300 -23.63 2.69 -9.79
N PHE A 301 -24.22 2.79 -10.98
CA PHE A 301 -23.46 2.84 -12.24
C PHE A 301 -22.52 4.05 -12.33
N GLU A 302 -22.98 5.26 -12.00
CA GLU A 302 -22.13 6.46 -12.06
C GLU A 302 -20.97 6.38 -11.05
N PHE A 303 -21.17 5.79 -9.87
CA PHE A 303 -20.07 5.54 -8.92
C PHE A 303 -19.07 4.50 -9.44
N ILE A 304 -19.52 3.45 -10.13
CA ILE A 304 -18.63 2.47 -10.77
C ILE A 304 -17.80 3.15 -11.85
N ARG A 305 -18.43 3.93 -12.74
CA ARG A 305 -17.77 4.70 -13.79
C ARG A 305 -16.74 5.69 -13.23
N GLU A 306 -17.12 6.46 -12.21
CA GLU A 306 -16.24 7.41 -11.53
C GLU A 306 -15.03 6.71 -10.89
N SER A 307 -15.25 5.55 -10.28
CA SER A 307 -14.18 4.76 -9.66
C SER A 307 -13.26 4.14 -10.71
N GLY A 308 -13.79 3.78 -11.88
CA GLY A 308 -13.03 3.18 -12.97
C GLY A 308 -12.00 4.09 -13.61
N ARG A 309 -12.14 5.41 -13.48
CA ARG A 309 -11.14 6.38 -13.95
C ARG A 309 -10.12 6.80 -12.88
N LYS A 310 -10.27 6.37 -11.62
CA LYS A 310 -9.32 6.74 -10.56
C LYS A 310 -7.95 6.15 -10.85
N PRO A 311 -6.86 6.88 -10.56
CA PRO A 311 -6.76 8.09 -9.73
C PRO A 311 -7.01 9.42 -10.48
N TYR A 312 -7.53 9.37 -11.69
CA TYR A 312 -7.65 10.52 -12.59
C TYR A 312 -9.05 11.17 -12.60
N LEU A 313 -9.09 12.44 -13.02
CA LEU A 313 -10.28 13.08 -13.58
C LEU A 313 -10.38 12.83 -15.09
N ILE A 314 -9.24 12.91 -15.78
CA ILE A 314 -9.07 12.51 -17.18
C ILE A 314 -7.94 11.49 -17.20
N TRP A 315 -8.27 10.25 -17.55
CA TRP A 315 -7.35 9.11 -17.48
C TRP A 315 -5.98 9.44 -18.08
N ASP A 316 -4.93 9.10 -17.35
CA ASP A 316 -3.53 9.30 -17.72
C ASP A 316 -3.09 10.75 -18.02
N TYR A 317 -3.92 11.75 -17.71
CA TYR A 317 -3.65 13.15 -18.04
C TYR A 317 -3.75 14.09 -16.83
N VAL A 318 -4.87 14.06 -16.10
CA VAL A 318 -5.14 14.93 -14.94
C VAL A 318 -5.55 14.10 -13.73
N TYR A 319 -4.83 14.21 -12.62
CA TYR A 319 -5.15 13.52 -11.37
C TYR A 319 -6.40 14.09 -10.68
N SER A 320 -6.95 13.33 -9.72
CA SER A 320 -8.13 13.73 -8.93
C SER A 320 -7.95 15.02 -8.11
N ASN A 321 -6.72 15.45 -7.88
CA ASN A 321 -6.38 16.73 -7.25
C ASN A 321 -6.09 17.85 -8.27
N SER A 322 -6.51 17.67 -9.53
CA SER A 322 -6.29 18.63 -10.62
C SER A 322 -4.83 18.85 -11.02
N ILE A 323 -3.88 18.05 -10.53
CA ILE A 323 -2.48 18.11 -10.98
C ILE A 323 -2.34 17.40 -12.34
N LEU A 324 -1.73 18.09 -13.31
CA LEU A 324 -1.35 17.50 -14.59
C LEU A 324 -0.22 16.49 -14.40
N LYS A 325 -0.40 15.27 -14.92
CA LYS A 325 0.60 14.19 -14.79
C LYS A 325 1.97 14.62 -15.32
N ALA A 326 2.01 15.38 -16.42
CA ALA A 326 3.23 15.88 -17.03
C ALA A 326 4.05 16.84 -16.15
N HIS A 327 3.41 17.51 -15.17
CA HIS A 327 4.11 18.45 -14.28
C HIS A 327 4.71 17.77 -13.04
N VAL A 328 4.34 16.53 -12.73
CA VAL A 328 4.78 15.84 -11.51
C VAL A 328 6.31 15.79 -11.36
N PRO A 329 7.11 15.45 -12.39
CA PRO A 329 8.57 15.41 -12.24
C PRO A 329 9.17 16.74 -11.77
N ILE A 330 8.74 17.85 -12.37
CA ILE A 330 9.22 19.21 -12.03
C ILE A 330 8.76 19.60 -10.63
N LEU A 331 7.50 19.30 -10.28
CA LEU A 331 6.95 19.61 -8.94
C LEU A 331 7.64 18.81 -7.83
N ASN A 332 8.01 17.55 -8.09
CA ASN A 332 8.77 16.75 -7.14
C ASN A 332 10.20 17.28 -6.94
N GLN A 333 10.81 17.85 -7.98
CA GLN A 333 12.16 18.39 -7.92
C GLN A 333 12.21 19.76 -7.22
N GLU A 334 11.27 20.66 -7.53
CA GLU A 334 11.32 22.06 -7.08
C GLU A 334 10.39 22.37 -5.89
N GLY A 335 9.55 21.42 -5.50
CA GLY A 335 8.49 21.62 -4.51
C GLY A 335 7.19 22.15 -5.10
N ILE A 336 6.08 21.64 -4.60
CA ILE A 336 4.75 22.06 -5.05
C ILE A 336 4.33 23.40 -4.44
N LEU A 337 4.79 23.73 -3.23
CA LEU A 337 4.48 24.98 -2.53
C LEU A 337 5.08 26.18 -3.24
N SER A 338 6.34 26.07 -3.69
CA SER A 338 7.05 27.11 -4.45
C SER A 338 6.33 27.44 -5.78
N ARG A 339 5.70 26.43 -6.39
CA ARG A 339 4.96 26.50 -7.66
C ARG A 339 3.46 26.74 -7.50
N ALA A 340 2.93 26.75 -6.29
CA ALA A 340 1.51 26.99 -6.03
C ALA A 340 1.23 28.49 -6.04
N LYS A 341 0.51 28.98 -7.06
CA LYS A 341 0.18 30.42 -7.18
C LYS A 341 -0.52 30.98 -5.94
N TRP A 342 -1.39 30.19 -5.34
CA TRP A 342 -2.24 30.55 -4.21
C TRP A 342 -1.68 30.10 -2.85
N ALA A 343 -0.44 29.60 -2.78
CA ALA A 343 0.20 29.32 -1.50
C ALA A 343 0.43 30.63 -0.72
N PRO A 344 0.17 30.63 0.61
CA PRO A 344 0.52 31.74 1.49
C PRO A 344 1.98 32.16 1.33
N PRO A 345 2.30 33.46 1.42
CA PRO A 345 3.69 33.93 1.31
C PRO A 345 4.64 33.27 2.31
N ALA A 346 4.16 32.95 3.52
CA ALA A 346 4.96 32.37 4.61
C ALA A 346 5.51 30.97 4.30
N ILE A 347 4.83 30.19 3.46
CA ILE A 347 5.23 28.82 3.10
C ILE A 347 5.82 28.71 1.69
N LYS A 348 5.79 29.79 0.90
CA LYS A 348 6.33 29.82 -0.47
C LYS A 348 7.86 29.81 -0.51
N THR A 349 8.50 30.33 0.53
CA THR A 349 9.97 30.46 0.60
C THR A 349 10.66 29.24 1.20
N GLY A 350 9.90 28.21 1.59
CA GLY A 350 10.41 27.01 2.23
C GLY A 350 9.63 26.65 3.49
N ILE A 351 9.92 25.46 4.01
CA ILE A 351 9.32 24.93 5.24
C ILE A 351 10.33 25.15 6.38
N THR A 352 9.82 25.64 7.51
CA THR A 352 10.53 25.85 8.77
C THR A 352 9.74 25.20 9.90
N ASP A 353 10.35 25.03 11.07
CA ASP A 353 9.67 24.47 12.24
C ASP A 353 8.42 25.30 12.63
N ASP A 354 8.48 26.61 12.48
CA ASP A 354 7.37 27.53 12.81
C ASP A 354 6.19 27.42 11.83
N ASN A 355 6.44 27.09 10.56
CA ASN A 355 5.41 27.07 9.51
C ASN A 355 4.99 25.64 9.09
N MET A 356 5.60 24.59 9.67
CA MET A 356 5.39 23.19 9.32
C MET A 356 3.91 22.79 9.28
N MET A 357 3.13 23.21 10.30
CA MET A 357 1.70 22.90 10.39
C MET A 357 0.88 23.61 9.31
N GLU A 358 1.19 24.89 9.03
CA GLU A 358 0.52 25.67 7.98
C GLU A 358 0.84 25.08 6.59
N ALA A 359 2.10 24.70 6.36
CA ALA A 359 2.53 24.05 5.13
C ALA A 359 1.79 22.72 4.93
N GLY A 360 1.72 21.89 5.96
CA GLY A 360 1.00 20.61 5.94
C GLY A 360 -0.50 20.78 5.69
N GLU A 361 -1.13 21.76 6.32
CA GLU A 361 -2.54 22.08 6.08
C GLU A 361 -2.78 22.49 4.63
N PHE A 362 -1.96 23.38 4.09
CA PHE A 362 -2.11 23.84 2.71
C PHE A 362 -1.88 22.69 1.72
N LEU A 363 -0.90 21.82 1.97
CA LEU A 363 -0.66 20.62 1.17
C LEU A 363 -1.87 19.67 1.19
N TYR A 364 -2.52 19.50 2.35
CA TYR A 364 -3.75 18.73 2.44
C TYR A 364 -4.86 19.34 1.59
N GLN A 365 -5.06 20.66 1.66
CA GLN A 365 -6.04 21.37 0.83
C GLN A 365 -5.74 21.22 -0.67
N LEU A 366 -4.47 21.27 -1.03
CA LEU A 366 -4.02 21.21 -2.41
C LEU A 366 -4.13 19.81 -3.02
N GLN A 367 -3.77 18.77 -2.27
CA GLN A 367 -3.60 17.42 -2.82
C GLN A 367 -4.63 16.41 -2.34
N CYS A 368 -5.24 16.61 -1.17
CA CYS A 368 -6.08 15.61 -0.51
C CYS A 368 -7.56 16.01 -0.44
N ALA A 369 -7.86 17.29 -0.22
CA ALA A 369 -9.22 17.77 0.04
C ALA A 369 -10.20 17.60 -1.14
N SER A 370 -9.69 17.45 -2.37
CA SER A 370 -10.52 17.13 -3.54
C SER A 370 -11.15 15.73 -3.47
N CYS A 371 -10.60 14.84 -2.62
CA CYS A 371 -11.00 13.45 -2.45
C CYS A 371 -11.39 13.09 -1.01
N HIS A 372 -10.86 13.79 -0.01
CA HIS A 372 -11.00 13.47 1.41
C HIS A 372 -11.65 14.61 2.21
N SER A 373 -12.63 14.27 3.04
CA SER A 373 -13.24 15.21 3.98
C SER A 373 -12.59 15.13 5.36
N ILE A 374 -12.76 16.20 6.15
CA ILE A 374 -12.47 16.25 7.59
C ILE A 374 -13.81 16.29 8.33
N GLY A 375 -14.15 15.21 9.03
CA GLY A 375 -15.43 15.04 9.72
C GLY A 375 -16.65 14.86 8.82
N GLY A 376 -16.44 14.66 7.52
CA GLY A 376 -17.52 14.52 6.55
C GLY A 376 -18.04 13.10 6.34
N PRO A 377 -19.15 12.96 5.59
CA PRO A 377 -19.71 11.66 5.25
C PRO A 377 -18.91 10.92 4.16
N MET A 378 -18.11 11.64 3.35
CA MET A 378 -17.41 11.07 2.20
C MET A 378 -15.89 11.03 2.43
N ASN A 379 -15.31 9.82 2.37
CA ASN A 379 -13.86 9.59 2.42
C ASN A 379 -13.14 10.32 3.58
N GLU A 380 -13.73 10.29 4.77
CA GLU A 380 -13.23 10.99 5.96
C GLU A 380 -11.80 10.54 6.30
N ILE A 381 -10.86 11.51 6.34
CA ILE A 381 -9.43 11.21 6.44
C ILE A 381 -9.02 10.70 7.83
N ARG A 382 -9.55 11.30 8.90
CA ARG A 382 -9.16 10.98 10.28
C ARG A 382 -9.39 9.52 10.60
N LYS A 383 -10.54 8.97 10.21
CA LYS A 383 -10.85 7.53 10.36
C LYS A 383 -9.89 6.62 9.60
N ARG A 384 -9.32 7.07 8.49
CA ARG A 384 -8.43 6.26 7.63
C ARG A 384 -6.97 6.34 8.06
N THR A 385 -6.59 7.41 8.75
CA THR A 385 -5.22 7.69 9.16
C THR A 385 -5.01 7.70 10.67
N LYS A 386 -6.05 7.38 11.46
CA LYS A 386 -6.01 7.38 12.93
C LYS A 386 -4.83 6.59 13.49
N GLN A 387 -4.45 5.49 12.85
CA GLN A 387 -3.37 4.63 13.31
C GLN A 387 -1.96 5.14 13.00
N TYR A 388 -1.79 6.10 12.09
CA TYR A 388 -0.45 6.51 11.64
C TYR A 388 0.13 7.61 12.52
N ASP A 389 1.30 7.38 13.09
CA ASP A 389 2.16 8.47 13.56
C ASP A 389 2.76 9.24 12.37
N VAL A 390 3.61 10.23 12.66
CA VAL A 390 4.22 11.05 11.60
C VAL A 390 5.07 10.20 10.64
N ASN A 391 5.85 9.25 11.17
CA ASN A 391 6.74 8.42 10.38
C ASN A 391 5.99 7.45 9.46
N GLY A 392 4.99 6.76 10.01
CA GLY A 392 4.10 5.88 9.27
C GLY A 392 3.29 6.63 8.22
N MET A 393 2.84 7.85 8.53
CA MET A 393 2.13 8.69 7.57
C MET A 393 3.06 9.15 6.44
N ASP A 394 4.30 9.57 6.73
CA ASP A 394 5.27 9.93 5.68
C ASP A 394 5.62 8.73 4.80
N ALA A 395 5.83 7.55 5.40
CA ALA A 395 6.12 6.31 4.67
C ALA A 395 4.94 5.92 3.76
N PHE A 396 3.71 6.01 4.28
CA PHE A 396 2.51 5.76 3.49
C PHE A 396 2.38 6.74 2.32
N LEU A 397 2.61 8.04 2.54
CA LEU A 397 2.57 9.05 1.48
C LEU A 397 3.64 8.79 0.41
N ASN A 398 4.82 8.30 0.80
CA ASN A 398 5.89 7.95 -0.14
C ASN A 398 5.54 6.73 -1.00
N GLY A 399 4.83 5.74 -0.44
CA GLY A 399 4.35 4.57 -1.18
C GLY A 399 3.02 4.78 -1.92
N MET A 400 2.32 5.90 -1.68
CA MET A 400 1.01 6.20 -2.25
C MET A 400 1.07 6.21 -3.78
N GLY A 401 0.10 5.54 -4.42
CA GLY A 401 0.02 5.45 -5.88
C GLY A 401 0.98 4.43 -6.53
N LYS A 402 1.90 3.80 -5.77
CA LYS A 402 2.83 2.78 -6.29
C LYS A 402 2.22 1.39 -6.34
N MET A 403 1.87 0.82 -5.17
CA MET A 403 1.21 -0.49 -5.09
C MET A 403 -0.28 -0.43 -5.37
N ASN A 404 -1.00 0.49 -4.69
CA ASN A 404 -2.39 0.75 -4.99
C ASN A 404 -2.51 2.02 -5.82
N LYS A 405 -2.82 1.85 -7.11
CA LYS A 405 -2.93 2.94 -8.09
C LYS A 405 -4.24 3.74 -7.97
N TYR A 406 -5.17 3.38 -7.08
CA TYR A 406 -6.46 4.08 -6.95
C TYR A 406 -6.33 5.53 -6.47
N MET A 407 -5.25 5.87 -5.74
CA MET A 407 -4.95 7.24 -5.30
C MET A 407 -3.80 7.83 -6.11
N PRO A 408 -3.82 9.15 -6.41
CA PRO A 408 -2.67 9.82 -7.00
C PRO A 408 -1.43 9.65 -6.12
N PRO A 409 -0.21 9.58 -6.70
CA PRO A 409 1.00 9.66 -5.90
C PRO A 409 1.10 11.04 -5.22
N PHE A 410 1.84 11.09 -4.10
CA PHE A 410 2.20 12.38 -3.51
C PHE A 410 3.06 13.18 -4.49
N VAL A 411 2.81 14.49 -4.60
CA VAL A 411 3.56 15.39 -5.48
C VAL A 411 4.22 16.48 -4.63
N GLY A 412 5.55 16.54 -4.61
CA GLY A 412 6.33 17.47 -3.80
C GLY A 412 7.64 16.87 -3.29
N THR A 413 8.40 17.66 -2.53
CA THR A 413 9.68 17.23 -1.92
C THR A 413 9.45 16.32 -0.71
N SER A 414 10.55 15.74 -0.17
CA SER A 414 10.53 15.01 1.11
C SER A 414 10.00 15.86 2.26
N ASP A 415 10.39 17.12 2.30
CA ASP A 415 10.07 18.03 3.41
C ASP A 415 8.59 18.44 3.35
N GLU A 416 8.06 18.66 2.13
CA GLU A 416 6.63 18.88 1.92
C GLU A 416 5.82 17.64 2.33
N ARG A 417 6.29 16.44 1.97
CA ARG A 417 5.63 15.19 2.36
C ARG A 417 5.61 15.02 3.88
N HIS A 418 6.72 15.34 4.54
CA HIS A 418 6.82 15.30 5.99
C HIS A 418 5.88 16.32 6.65
N ALA A 419 5.81 17.56 6.14
CA ALA A 419 4.86 18.57 6.65
C ALA A 419 3.40 18.10 6.54
N LEU A 420 3.03 17.48 5.41
CA LEU A 420 1.71 16.87 5.25
C LEU A 420 1.47 15.73 6.26
N ALA A 421 2.49 14.88 6.49
CA ALA A 421 2.42 13.81 7.49
C ALA A 421 2.20 14.36 8.90
N VAL A 422 2.92 15.42 9.29
CA VAL A 422 2.76 16.13 10.57
C VAL A 422 1.34 16.67 10.72
N TYR A 423 0.80 17.35 9.70
CA TYR A 423 -0.57 17.87 9.76
C TYR A 423 -1.62 16.76 9.90
N ILE A 424 -1.50 15.66 9.15
CA ILE A 424 -2.47 14.56 9.22
C ILE A 424 -2.37 13.81 10.56
N ALA A 425 -1.17 13.46 11.00
CA ALA A 425 -0.99 12.67 12.22
C ALA A 425 -1.23 13.51 13.48
N LYS A 426 -0.56 14.66 13.60
CA LYS A 426 -0.67 15.54 14.79
C LYS A 426 -1.84 16.51 14.69
N GLY A 427 -1.92 17.27 13.60
CA GLY A 427 -2.94 18.32 13.45
C GLY A 427 -4.38 17.79 13.41
N LEU A 428 -4.65 16.72 12.66
CA LEU A 428 -6.01 16.19 12.48
C LEU A 428 -6.38 15.09 13.48
N ASN A 429 -5.43 14.22 13.83
CA ASN A 429 -5.69 13.05 14.68
C ASN A 429 -5.18 13.18 16.12
N ASN A 430 -4.33 14.17 16.42
CA ASN A 430 -3.64 14.31 17.71
C ASN A 430 -2.90 13.03 18.13
N ASN A 431 -2.28 12.35 17.16
CA ASN A 431 -1.51 11.16 17.46
C ASN A 431 -0.25 11.53 18.25
N PRO A 432 0.09 10.77 19.30
CA PRO A 432 1.30 11.02 20.08
C PRO A 432 2.55 10.75 19.23
N ASP A 433 3.67 11.29 19.68
CA ASP A 433 4.96 10.91 19.14
C ASP A 433 5.29 9.46 19.50
N THR A 434 6.02 8.82 18.60
CA THR A 434 6.58 7.49 18.80
C THR A 434 7.83 7.64 19.66
N ASP A 435 7.78 7.13 20.89
CA ASP A 435 8.95 7.10 21.77
C ASP A 435 10.09 6.28 21.16
N ALA A 436 11.29 6.85 21.16
CA ALA A 436 12.49 6.12 20.77
C ALA A 436 12.70 4.92 21.72
N PRO A 437 13.15 3.76 21.20
CA PRO A 437 13.50 2.64 22.05
C PRO A 437 14.65 3.04 22.99
N VAL A 438 14.51 2.73 24.27
CA VAL A 438 15.60 2.92 25.23
C VAL A 438 16.58 1.77 25.06
N ILE A 439 17.82 2.12 24.75
CA ILE A 439 18.93 1.17 24.71
C ILE A 439 19.68 1.31 26.04
N PRO A 440 19.76 0.26 26.86
CA PRO A 440 20.51 0.31 28.10
C PRO A 440 22.01 0.33 27.78
N GLU A 441 22.76 1.13 28.53
CA GLU A 441 24.22 1.08 28.51
C GLU A 441 24.69 -0.33 28.88
N PRO A 442 25.54 -0.98 28.05
CA PRO A 442 26.06 -2.31 28.35
C PRO A 442 26.83 -2.30 29.68
N LYS A 443 26.40 -3.10 30.65
CA LYS A 443 27.18 -3.28 31.88
C LYS A 443 28.47 -4.02 31.56
N VAL A 444 29.60 -3.55 32.06
CA VAL A 444 30.88 -4.25 31.96
C VAL A 444 30.74 -5.67 32.50
N ALA A 445 31.20 -6.64 31.71
CA ALA A 445 31.29 -8.02 32.13
C ALA A 445 32.73 -8.30 32.57
N GLU A 446 32.91 -8.82 33.78
CA GLU A 446 34.24 -9.21 34.25
C GLU A 446 34.77 -10.39 33.41
N PRO A 447 35.98 -10.26 32.81
CA PRO A 447 36.62 -11.36 32.10
C PRO A 447 36.86 -12.57 33.03
N LYS A 448 37.12 -13.74 32.44
CA LYS A 448 37.64 -14.89 33.19
C LYS A 448 39.15 -14.78 33.32
N ASP A 449 39.70 -15.41 34.35
CA ASP A 449 41.15 -15.50 34.51
C ASP A 449 41.73 -16.40 33.41
N PHE A 450 42.86 -15.98 32.85
CA PHE A 450 43.64 -16.76 31.90
C PHE A 450 45.12 -16.45 32.15
N ASP A 451 45.92 -17.50 32.31
CA ASP A 451 47.37 -17.40 32.44
C ASP A 451 48.03 -18.14 31.26
N PRO A 452 48.63 -17.42 30.31
CA PRO A 452 49.26 -18.02 29.15
C PRO A 452 50.44 -18.93 29.51
N GLU A 453 51.05 -18.81 30.70
CA GLU A 453 52.18 -19.65 31.09
C GLU A 453 51.75 -21.03 31.60
N THR A 454 50.54 -21.13 32.16
CA THR A 454 50.06 -22.35 32.83
C THR A 454 48.86 -23.01 32.18
N ALA A 455 48.08 -22.29 31.37
CA ALA A 455 46.90 -22.86 30.73
C ALA A 455 47.27 -23.91 29.68
N GLU A 456 46.65 -25.09 29.73
CA GLU A 456 46.83 -26.12 28.68
C GLU A 456 45.86 -25.94 27.51
N TYR A 457 44.73 -25.28 27.75
CA TYR A 457 43.64 -25.15 26.80
C TYR A 457 43.16 -23.72 26.66
N THR A 458 42.63 -23.41 25.49
CA THR A 458 41.96 -22.14 25.17
C THR A 458 40.56 -22.42 24.66
N LEU A 459 39.57 -21.73 25.21
CA LEU A 459 38.17 -21.89 24.81
C LEU A 459 37.66 -20.59 24.17
N LEU A 460 37.47 -20.61 22.86
CA LEU A 460 36.92 -19.46 22.13
C LEU A 460 35.43 -19.68 21.87
N ALA A 461 34.63 -18.62 21.94
CA ALA A 461 33.18 -18.70 21.75
C ALA A 461 32.60 -17.46 21.08
N TRP A 462 31.52 -17.63 20.31
CA TRP A 462 30.83 -16.55 19.58
C TRP A 462 29.35 -16.89 19.35
N ALA A 463 28.54 -15.87 19.05
CA ALA A 463 27.18 -16.04 18.55
C ALA A 463 27.16 -16.18 17.02
N ASP A 464 26.23 -16.96 16.46
CA ASP A 464 26.11 -17.13 15.00
C ASP A 464 25.68 -15.84 14.26
N GLN A 465 24.97 -14.97 14.97
CA GLN A 465 24.41 -13.70 14.51
C GLN A 465 24.77 -12.55 15.46
N GLY A 466 24.69 -11.31 14.96
CA GLY A 466 25.11 -10.13 15.72
C GLY A 466 24.12 -9.57 16.74
N MET A 467 22.87 -9.43 16.35
CA MET A 467 21.75 -9.09 17.24
C MET A 467 20.56 -9.92 16.78
N ARG A 468 20.26 -11.00 17.51
CA ARG A 468 19.16 -11.85 17.12
C ARG A 468 17.86 -11.29 17.67
N PHE A 469 17.09 -10.66 16.80
CA PHE A 469 15.79 -10.14 17.15
C PHE A 469 14.67 -11.14 16.88
N TYR A 470 13.62 -11.09 17.69
CA TYR A 470 12.41 -11.90 17.51
C TYR A 470 11.16 -11.04 17.52
N ALA A 471 10.08 -11.56 16.95
CA ALA A 471 8.77 -10.90 16.92
C ALA A 471 7.70 -11.98 17.08
N GLU A 472 7.32 -12.15 18.35
CA GLU A 472 6.34 -13.14 18.78
C GLU A 472 5.28 -12.44 19.63
N THR A 473 4.03 -12.47 19.18
CA THR A 473 2.87 -11.92 19.87
C THR A 473 1.78 -12.98 19.98
N GLU A 474 0.70 -12.72 20.70
CA GLU A 474 -0.47 -13.61 20.71
C GLU A 474 -1.09 -13.78 19.31
N GLN A 475 -0.98 -12.76 18.44
CA GLN A 475 -1.60 -12.72 17.12
C GLN A 475 -0.73 -13.37 16.03
N PHE A 476 0.59 -13.17 16.03
CA PHE A 476 1.49 -13.80 15.05
C PHE A 476 2.91 -14.06 15.58
N THR A 477 3.61 -15.01 14.95
CA THR A 477 5.07 -15.19 15.06
C THR A 477 5.71 -14.93 13.70
N LEU A 478 6.60 -13.93 13.65
CA LEU A 478 7.46 -13.66 12.49
C LEU A 478 8.78 -14.42 12.63
N LEU A 479 9.44 -14.25 13.78
CA LEU A 479 10.67 -14.90 14.18
C LEU A 479 10.52 -15.32 15.65
N PRO A 480 10.74 -16.59 16.01
CA PRO A 480 10.67 -17.05 17.40
C PRO A 480 11.92 -16.62 18.18
N ALA A 481 11.79 -16.56 19.50
CA ALA A 481 12.94 -16.35 20.37
C ALA A 481 13.96 -17.49 20.22
N GLY A 482 15.23 -17.16 20.45
CA GLY A 482 16.34 -18.10 20.39
C GLY A 482 17.60 -17.44 19.90
N ASN A 483 18.75 -18.05 20.19
CA ASN A 483 20.07 -17.70 19.69
C ASN A 483 20.96 -18.93 19.64
N MET A 484 22.03 -18.90 18.84
CA MET A 484 22.99 -19.99 18.74
C MET A 484 24.35 -19.52 19.24
N VAL A 485 24.91 -20.26 20.18
CA VAL A 485 26.30 -20.09 20.61
C VAL A 485 27.15 -21.18 19.96
N ARG A 486 28.35 -20.81 19.57
CA ARG A 486 29.37 -21.69 19.03
C ARG A 486 30.65 -21.58 19.84
N ALA A 487 31.43 -22.65 19.88
CA ALA A 487 32.69 -22.66 20.60
C ALA A 487 33.73 -23.60 19.96
N GLN A 488 35.00 -23.27 20.12
CA GLN A 488 36.13 -24.14 19.79
C GLN A 488 37.03 -24.27 21.02
N LEU A 489 37.31 -25.50 21.44
CA LEU A 489 38.33 -25.80 22.43
C LEU A 489 39.62 -26.12 21.69
N ILE A 490 40.70 -25.44 22.06
CA ILE A 490 42.02 -25.57 21.45
C ILE A 490 42.97 -26.10 22.52
N LEU A 491 43.60 -27.24 22.26
CA LEU A 491 44.76 -27.72 23.02
C LEU A 491 45.97 -26.91 22.59
N ARG A 492 46.59 -26.21 23.56
CA ARG A 492 47.75 -25.36 23.30
C ARG A 492 49.01 -26.20 23.17
N ASP A 493 49.79 -25.90 22.14
CA ASP A 493 51.02 -26.64 21.82
C ASP A 493 52.15 -25.70 21.38
N ASP A 494 53.39 -26.18 21.52
CA ASP A 494 54.61 -25.46 21.13
C ASP A 494 54.78 -25.43 19.60
N ILE A 495 54.22 -26.40 18.88
CA ILE A 495 54.37 -26.55 17.42
C ILE A 495 53.02 -26.36 16.73
N MET A 496 52.01 -27.18 17.06
CA MET A 496 50.75 -27.21 16.33
C MET A 496 49.56 -27.41 17.29
N PRO A 497 48.89 -26.31 17.70
CA PRO A 497 47.66 -26.40 18.48
C PRO A 497 46.57 -27.19 17.73
N GLU A 498 45.74 -27.90 18.48
CA GLU A 498 44.72 -28.79 17.93
C GLU A 498 43.33 -28.45 18.48
N VAL A 499 42.30 -28.49 17.62
CA VAL A 499 40.91 -28.35 18.06
C VAL A 499 40.45 -29.69 18.67
N VAL A 500 40.05 -29.67 19.94
CA VAL A 500 39.65 -30.87 20.68
C VAL A 500 38.13 -31.00 20.68
N LEU A 501 37.64 -32.14 20.20
CA LEU A 501 36.21 -32.49 20.20
C LEU A 501 35.89 -33.78 20.96
N ASP A 502 36.88 -34.67 21.09
CA ASP A 502 36.74 -35.98 21.73
C ASP A 502 36.97 -35.89 23.24
N ASP A 503 36.30 -36.76 24.00
CA ASP A 503 36.40 -36.89 25.47
C ASP A 503 36.21 -35.58 26.26
N VAL A 504 35.51 -34.61 25.65
CA VAL A 504 35.22 -33.29 26.23
C VAL A 504 33.74 -32.95 26.06
N THR A 505 33.18 -32.29 27.07
CA THR A 505 31.87 -31.62 26.99
C THR A 505 32.03 -30.13 27.22
N ILE A 506 31.33 -29.30 26.44
CA ILE A 506 31.26 -27.86 26.71
C ILE A 506 29.88 -27.53 27.28
N ASP A 507 29.85 -27.18 28.55
CA ASP A 507 28.65 -26.72 29.22
C ASP A 507 28.54 -25.20 29.10
N TYR A 508 27.32 -24.70 28.93
CA TYR A 508 27.02 -23.28 28.93
C TYR A 508 26.08 -22.92 30.08
N THR A 509 26.20 -21.70 30.59
CA THR A 509 25.30 -21.12 31.57
C THR A 509 25.14 -19.63 31.29
N VAL A 510 23.90 -19.20 31.05
CA VAL A 510 23.53 -17.80 30.90
C VAL A 510 23.65 -17.10 32.26
N GLU A 511 24.08 -15.84 32.26
CA GLU A 511 24.12 -14.99 33.44
C GLU A 511 22.81 -15.05 34.24
N ALA A 512 22.92 -15.04 35.58
CA ALA A 512 21.76 -15.18 36.45
C ALA A 512 20.74 -14.04 36.25
N GLY A 513 19.46 -14.38 36.47
CA GLY A 513 18.35 -13.43 36.42
C GLY A 513 17.75 -13.22 35.03
N PHE A 514 18.33 -13.80 33.97
CA PHE A 514 17.75 -13.73 32.63
C PHE A 514 16.49 -14.59 32.48
N GLU A 515 15.53 -14.09 31.72
CA GLU A 515 14.32 -14.82 31.31
C GLU A 515 14.61 -15.71 30.08
N GLY A 516 13.96 -16.87 30.03
CA GLY A 516 14.05 -17.77 28.88
C GLY A 516 14.01 -19.25 29.27
N ASP A 517 14.15 -20.10 28.27
CA ASP A 517 14.26 -21.55 28.43
C ASP A 517 15.67 -22.02 28.04
N GLN A 518 16.08 -23.18 28.54
CA GLN A 518 17.40 -23.76 28.24
C GLN A 518 18.55 -22.77 28.54
N LEU A 519 18.49 -22.08 29.69
CA LEU A 519 19.50 -21.10 30.13
C LEU A 519 20.81 -21.75 30.62
N SER A 520 20.84 -23.07 30.72
CA SER A 520 22.04 -23.87 30.96
C SER A 520 21.91 -25.21 30.25
N GLY A 521 23.01 -25.77 29.80
CA GLY A 521 23.03 -27.06 29.11
C GLY A 521 24.42 -27.37 28.58
N SER A 522 24.50 -28.30 27.64
CA SER A 522 25.75 -28.68 26.96
C SER A 522 25.62 -28.42 25.46
N LEU A 523 26.73 -28.03 24.83
CA LEU A 523 26.83 -27.87 23.39
C LEU A 523 27.03 -29.24 22.71
N HIS A 524 26.58 -29.32 21.46
CA HIS A 524 26.76 -30.49 20.61
C HIS A 524 28.03 -30.34 19.76
N ALA A 525 28.86 -31.37 19.71
CA ALA A 525 30.03 -31.40 18.84
C ALA A 525 29.62 -31.58 17.37
N LEU A 526 30.26 -30.84 16.47
CA LEU A 526 30.16 -30.98 15.03
C LEU A 526 31.56 -31.24 14.44
N PRO A 527 31.97 -32.52 14.30
CA PRO A 527 33.31 -32.88 13.83
C PRO A 527 33.68 -32.32 12.46
N ASP A 528 32.75 -32.36 11.50
CA ASP A 528 33.00 -31.85 10.14
C ASP A 528 33.27 -30.33 10.10
N ASP A 529 32.85 -29.63 11.15
CA ASP A 529 32.90 -28.19 11.30
C ASP A 529 33.96 -27.72 12.31
N ASN A 530 34.70 -28.64 12.95
CA ASN A 530 35.69 -28.35 14.01
C ASN A 530 35.17 -27.44 15.13
N ARG A 531 33.92 -27.62 15.58
CA ARG A 531 33.34 -26.78 16.65
C ARG A 531 32.28 -27.50 17.47
N PHE A 532 31.88 -26.87 18.56
CA PHE A 532 30.65 -27.16 19.29
C PHE A 532 29.61 -26.08 19.03
N GLU A 533 28.32 -26.44 19.06
CA GLU A 533 27.22 -25.48 18.97
C GLU A 533 26.00 -25.88 19.78
N GLY A 534 25.22 -24.88 20.18
CA GLY A 534 24.00 -25.08 20.95
C GLY A 534 23.03 -23.93 20.76
N ARG A 535 21.73 -24.25 20.79
CA ARG A 535 20.65 -23.26 20.72
C ARG A 535 20.17 -22.93 22.14
N LEU A 536 20.06 -21.64 22.43
CA LEU A 536 19.59 -21.10 23.70
C LEU A 536 18.32 -20.29 23.45
N LEU A 537 17.31 -20.40 24.31
CA LEU A 537 16.05 -19.65 24.19
C LEU A 537 16.03 -18.47 25.16
N ILE A 538 17.03 -17.58 25.03
CA ILE A 538 17.20 -16.40 25.89
C ILE A 538 16.27 -15.27 25.44
N ARG A 539 15.67 -14.57 26.41
CA ARG A 539 14.94 -13.33 26.20
C ARG A 539 15.76 -12.14 26.70
N PRO A 540 15.56 -10.91 26.16
CA PRO A 540 16.36 -9.73 26.49
C PRO A 540 15.96 -9.10 27.83
N PHE A 541 15.65 -9.90 28.85
CA PHE A 541 15.22 -9.41 30.16
C PHE A 541 16.03 -10.05 31.27
N GLN A 542 16.67 -9.24 32.10
CA GLN A 542 17.35 -9.64 33.32
C GLN A 542 16.63 -9.01 34.51
N GLU A 543 16.09 -9.82 35.41
CA GLU A 543 15.30 -9.37 36.58
C GLU A 543 14.16 -8.41 36.18
N GLY A 544 13.50 -8.69 35.05
CA GLY A 544 12.41 -7.89 34.49
C GLY A 544 12.84 -6.58 33.81
N LYS A 545 14.14 -6.29 33.71
CA LYS A 545 14.68 -5.12 32.99
C LYS A 545 15.25 -5.51 31.64
N PHE A 546 14.99 -4.69 30.63
CA PHE A 546 15.54 -4.92 29.30
C PHE A 546 17.08 -4.89 29.34
N GLN A 547 17.69 -5.96 28.85
CA GLN A 547 19.13 -6.17 28.74
C GLN A 547 19.39 -7.04 27.50
N PRO A 548 19.74 -6.45 26.35
CA PRO A 548 19.83 -7.17 25.08
C PRO A 548 21.16 -7.93 24.88
N LEU A 549 22.10 -7.82 25.82
CA LEU A 549 23.45 -8.40 25.72
C LEU A 549 23.68 -9.41 26.86
N PRO A 550 23.01 -10.58 26.90
CA PRO A 550 23.28 -11.58 27.93
C PRO A 550 24.71 -12.13 27.80
N ILE A 551 25.38 -12.32 28.93
CA ILE A 551 26.66 -13.04 28.98
C ILE A 551 26.38 -14.53 29.16
N VAL A 552 27.01 -15.35 28.34
CA VAL A 552 27.01 -16.81 28.46
C VAL A 552 28.41 -17.23 28.89
N LYS A 553 28.48 -17.91 30.02
CA LYS A 553 29.68 -18.58 30.51
C LYS A 553 29.75 -19.96 29.86
N LEU A 554 30.90 -20.32 29.31
CA LEU A 554 31.16 -21.65 28.78
C LEU A 554 32.28 -22.31 29.59
N GLU A 555 32.13 -23.60 29.88
CA GLU A 555 33.11 -24.42 30.59
C GLU A 555 33.33 -25.73 29.84
N ALA A 556 34.55 -25.93 29.36
CA ALA A 556 34.98 -27.21 28.82
C ALA A 556 35.36 -28.14 29.97
N LYS A 557 34.85 -29.37 29.95
CA LYS A 557 35.11 -30.40 30.94
C LYS A 557 35.68 -31.65 30.28
N ASN A 558 36.69 -32.25 30.92
CA ASN A 558 37.24 -33.54 30.50
C ASN A 558 36.29 -34.71 30.85
N ALA A 559 36.69 -35.93 30.49
CA ALA A 559 35.95 -37.15 30.79
C ALA A 559 35.67 -37.39 32.29
N ASP A 560 36.51 -36.84 33.18
CA ASP A 560 36.35 -36.91 34.64
C ASP A 560 35.42 -35.82 35.20
N GLY A 561 34.95 -34.91 34.35
CA GLY A 561 34.06 -33.80 34.71
C GLY A 561 34.78 -32.56 35.26
N GLU A 562 36.11 -32.53 35.23
CA GLU A 562 36.92 -31.40 35.68
C GLU A 562 36.92 -30.29 34.62
N VAL A 563 36.76 -29.03 35.05
CA VAL A 563 36.79 -27.87 34.15
C VAL A 563 38.24 -27.61 33.73
N ILE A 564 38.53 -27.77 32.44
CA ILE A 564 39.87 -27.61 31.85
C ILE A 564 40.05 -26.24 31.17
N ALA A 565 38.96 -25.60 30.74
CA ALA A 565 38.96 -24.24 30.23
C ALA A 565 37.60 -23.57 30.44
N ALA A 566 37.58 -22.25 30.56
CA ALA A 566 36.34 -21.48 30.66
C ALA A 566 36.46 -20.15 29.93
N THR A 567 35.35 -19.67 29.37
CA THR A 567 35.27 -18.34 28.78
C THR A 567 33.90 -17.71 29.01
N LYS A 568 33.77 -16.44 28.64
CA LYS A 568 32.51 -15.70 28.61
C LYS A 568 32.36 -15.09 27.21
N VAL A 569 31.12 -15.03 26.74
CA VAL A 569 30.79 -14.39 25.47
C VAL A 569 29.41 -13.74 25.55
N THR A 570 29.20 -12.64 24.85
CA THR A 570 27.87 -12.07 24.68
C THR A 570 27.07 -12.89 23.67
N VAL A 571 25.78 -13.13 23.94
CA VAL A 571 24.84 -13.78 23.01
C VAL A 571 23.63 -12.86 22.75
N PRO A 572 23.80 -11.83 21.90
CA PRO A 572 22.88 -10.69 21.82
C PRO A 572 21.46 -11.07 21.34
N THR A 573 20.43 -10.59 22.03
CA THR A 573 19.03 -10.81 21.66
C THR A 573 18.17 -9.56 21.92
N SER A 574 17.10 -9.37 21.14
CA SER A 574 16.21 -8.22 21.31
C SER A 574 14.79 -8.51 20.80
N ASP A 575 13.78 -7.89 21.39
CA ASP A 575 12.41 -7.84 20.86
C ASP A 575 11.98 -6.41 20.50
N GLN A 576 12.94 -5.49 20.36
CA GLN A 576 12.72 -4.12 19.90
C GLN A 576 12.57 -4.03 18.37
N LEU A 577 11.72 -4.88 17.77
CA LEU A 577 11.36 -4.77 16.36
C LEU A 577 10.34 -3.63 16.15
N GLY A 578 10.73 -2.63 15.37
CA GLY A 578 10.06 -1.33 15.26
C GLY A 578 8.75 -1.26 14.46
N CYS A 579 7.96 -2.34 14.36
CA CYS A 579 6.72 -2.35 13.55
C CYS A 579 5.76 -1.19 13.87
N ARG A 580 5.72 -0.77 15.13
CA ARG A 580 4.89 0.34 15.62
C ARG A 580 5.23 1.70 14.99
N ASN A 581 6.46 1.88 14.48
CA ASN A 581 6.92 3.11 13.85
C ASN A 581 6.16 3.45 12.56
N CYS A 582 5.41 2.48 12.01
CA CYS A 582 4.57 2.67 10.82
C CYS A 582 3.15 2.10 10.98
N HIS A 583 2.97 1.06 11.80
CA HIS A 583 1.67 0.42 12.03
C HIS A 583 0.90 1.00 13.22
N GLY A 584 1.47 2.00 13.92
CA GLY A 584 0.87 2.61 15.10
C GLY A 584 0.87 1.67 16.31
N GLY A 585 0.26 2.13 17.40
CA GLY A 585 0.23 1.41 18.67
C GLY A 585 1.47 1.67 19.53
N TYR A 586 1.67 0.81 20.52
CA TYR A 586 2.67 0.97 21.57
C TYR A 586 3.51 -0.30 21.71
N TRP A 587 4.62 -0.19 22.43
CA TRP A 587 5.35 -1.35 22.90
C TRP A 587 4.46 -2.21 23.82
N ASP A 588 4.67 -3.52 23.82
CA ASP A 588 3.97 -4.45 24.73
C ASP A 588 4.41 -4.25 26.19
N LYS A 589 5.71 -4.01 26.38
CA LYS A 589 6.34 -3.66 27.66
C LYS A 589 7.07 -2.33 27.53
N ASP A 590 7.56 -1.78 28.64
CA ASP A 590 8.28 -0.50 28.64
C ASP A 590 9.50 -0.52 27.69
N GLY A 591 9.35 0.12 26.54
CA GLY A 591 10.38 0.24 25.51
C GLY A 591 10.63 -0.99 24.62
N THR A 592 9.82 -2.05 24.66
CA THR A 592 10.06 -3.25 23.82
C THR A 592 8.84 -4.16 23.57
N GLY A 593 8.92 -5.03 22.56
CA GLY A 593 7.89 -6.01 22.18
C GLY A 593 6.72 -5.43 21.37
N ILE A 594 6.12 -6.21 20.48
CA ILE A 594 5.03 -5.69 19.61
C ILE A 594 3.70 -5.74 20.37
N GLY A 595 3.13 -4.59 20.71
CA GLY A 595 1.84 -4.51 21.37
C GLY A 595 0.68 -4.99 20.49
N GLU A 596 -0.41 -5.43 21.13
CA GLU A 596 -1.60 -5.99 20.46
C GLU A 596 -2.14 -5.12 19.33
N HIS A 597 -2.29 -3.80 19.54
CA HIS A 597 -2.81 -2.89 18.52
C HIS A 597 -1.91 -2.82 17.28
N THR A 598 -0.59 -2.82 17.48
CA THR A 598 0.38 -2.86 16.39
C THR A 598 0.25 -4.18 15.63
N ALA A 599 0.14 -5.30 16.34
CA ALA A 599 0.02 -6.62 15.75
C ALA A 599 -1.26 -6.78 14.91
N GLU A 600 -2.39 -6.31 15.41
CA GLU A 600 -3.66 -6.28 14.68
C GLU A 600 -3.56 -5.42 13.40
N ASN A 601 -2.92 -4.25 13.47
CA ASN A 601 -2.75 -3.36 12.32
C ASN A 601 -1.82 -3.96 11.24
N VAL A 602 -0.81 -4.75 11.63
CA VAL A 602 0.02 -5.54 10.70
C VAL A 602 -0.84 -6.57 9.98
N LEU A 603 -1.62 -7.38 10.70
CA LEU A 603 -2.49 -8.39 10.10
C LEU A 603 -3.60 -7.76 9.23
N ALA A 604 -4.21 -6.66 9.66
CA ALA A 604 -5.23 -5.95 8.88
C ALA A 604 -4.66 -5.37 7.57
N THR A 605 -3.40 -4.92 7.61
CA THR A 605 -2.70 -4.48 6.40
C THR A 605 -2.42 -5.65 5.47
N HIS A 606 -1.99 -6.79 6.01
CA HIS A 606 -1.79 -8.01 5.24
C HIS A 606 -3.09 -8.49 4.58
N ASP A 607 -4.20 -8.53 5.32
CA ASP A 607 -5.53 -8.88 4.81
C ASP A 607 -5.96 -7.98 3.66
N ARG A 608 -5.78 -6.67 3.82
CA ARG A 608 -6.11 -5.67 2.79
C ARG A 608 -5.25 -5.83 1.53
N MET A 609 -3.98 -6.19 1.66
CA MET A 609 -3.03 -6.24 0.53
C MET A 609 -3.06 -7.60 -0.19
N ASN A 610 -3.27 -8.68 0.55
CA ASN A 610 -3.13 -10.05 0.06
C ASN A 610 -4.47 -10.81 0.01
N ASN A 611 -5.59 -10.15 0.35
CA ASN A 611 -6.93 -10.75 0.39
C ASN A 611 -6.98 -11.99 1.31
N THR A 612 -6.36 -11.87 2.49
CA THR A 612 -6.37 -12.88 3.54
C THR A 612 -7.39 -12.54 4.64
N ASN A 613 -7.49 -13.39 5.67
CA ASN A 613 -8.38 -13.19 6.83
C ASN A 613 -7.65 -13.46 8.15
N HIS A 614 -6.40 -13.02 8.25
CA HIS A 614 -5.53 -13.25 9.40
C HIS A 614 -5.98 -12.54 10.66
N VAL A 615 -6.66 -11.38 10.57
CA VAL A 615 -7.24 -10.72 11.76
C VAL A 615 -8.28 -11.61 12.45
N GLU A 616 -9.12 -12.30 11.68
CA GLU A 616 -10.10 -13.24 12.27
C GLU A 616 -9.47 -14.58 12.63
N ASN A 617 -8.48 -15.05 11.86
CA ASN A 617 -7.82 -16.32 12.13
C ASN A 617 -6.93 -16.27 13.37
N SER A 618 -6.28 -15.13 13.65
CA SER A 618 -5.42 -14.96 14.84
C SER A 618 -6.19 -15.16 16.15
N LYS A 619 -7.50 -14.88 16.17
CA LYS A 619 -8.39 -15.13 17.32
C LYS A 619 -8.54 -16.61 17.68
N LYS A 620 -8.21 -17.52 16.77
CA LYS A 620 -8.29 -18.98 16.97
C LYS A 620 -6.95 -19.60 17.32
N GLY A 621 -5.87 -18.85 17.18
CA GLY A 621 -4.51 -19.32 17.31
C GLY A 621 -3.57 -18.42 16.53
N ARG A 622 -2.34 -18.31 17.03
CA ARG A 622 -1.29 -17.47 16.47
C ARG A 622 -1.00 -17.81 15.00
N ILE A 623 -0.87 -16.79 14.16
CA ILE A 623 -0.46 -16.96 12.76
C ILE A 623 1.06 -17.13 12.70
N LEU A 624 1.54 -18.25 12.17
CA LEU A 624 2.96 -18.44 11.90
C LEU A 624 3.26 -17.95 10.48
N CYS A 625 4.09 -16.92 10.34
CA CYS A 625 4.44 -16.38 9.02
C CYS A 625 5.10 -17.44 8.12
N VAL A 626 5.87 -18.34 8.73
CA VAL A 626 6.58 -19.44 8.06
C VAL A 626 5.68 -20.52 7.46
N ASP A 627 4.43 -20.66 7.92
CA ASP A 627 3.46 -21.59 7.31
C ASP A 627 3.17 -21.24 5.84
N CYS A 628 3.42 -19.98 5.46
CA CYS A 628 3.21 -19.46 4.12
C CYS A 628 4.50 -19.03 3.42
N HIS A 629 5.53 -18.60 4.16
CA HIS A 629 6.75 -18.04 3.61
C HIS A 629 7.96 -18.87 4.03
N ASP A 630 8.72 -19.38 3.05
CA ASP A 630 9.98 -20.07 3.34
C ASP A 630 10.91 -19.16 4.15
N ASP A 631 11.68 -19.72 5.09
CA ASP A 631 12.69 -18.98 5.83
C ASP A 631 13.90 -19.85 6.19
N PRO A 632 15.07 -19.61 5.55
CA PRO A 632 16.30 -20.34 5.86
C PRO A 632 16.74 -20.22 7.32
N ALA A 633 16.54 -19.08 7.99
CA ALA A 633 16.94 -18.88 9.39
C ALA A 633 16.15 -19.75 10.38
N GLN A 634 14.93 -20.14 10.00
CA GLN A 634 14.07 -21.02 10.80
C GLN A 634 14.06 -22.46 10.29
N ASN A 635 14.79 -22.76 9.21
CA ASN A 635 14.72 -24.04 8.49
C ASN A 635 13.27 -24.42 8.15
N ALA A 636 12.49 -23.46 7.66
CA ALA A 636 11.07 -23.63 7.37
C ALA A 636 10.79 -23.58 5.86
N GLU A 637 10.07 -24.58 5.37
CA GLU A 637 9.53 -24.63 4.00
C GLU A 637 8.06 -24.18 4.02
N GLY A 638 7.83 -22.95 3.57
CA GLY A 638 6.49 -22.38 3.39
C GLY A 638 5.88 -22.77 2.03
N GLN A 639 4.99 -21.91 1.52
CA GLN A 639 4.32 -22.17 0.25
C GLN A 639 5.18 -21.70 -0.93
N HIS A 640 5.52 -22.63 -1.82
CA HIS A 640 6.42 -22.38 -2.96
C HIS A 640 6.01 -21.23 -3.90
N SER A 641 4.74 -20.83 -3.91
CA SER A 641 4.24 -19.74 -4.76
C SER A 641 4.49 -18.33 -4.21
N ARG A 642 5.01 -18.20 -2.97
CA ARG A 642 5.21 -16.92 -2.28
C ARG A 642 6.70 -16.67 -2.06
N PRO A 643 7.15 -15.40 -2.10
CA PRO A 643 8.55 -15.08 -1.79
C PRO A 643 8.88 -15.56 -0.38
N ASN A 644 10.14 -15.93 -0.13
CA ASN A 644 10.63 -16.18 1.22
C ASN A 644 10.34 -14.99 2.17
N LEU A 645 10.37 -15.23 3.48
CA LEU A 645 9.93 -14.27 4.48
C LEU A 645 10.66 -12.93 4.39
N SER A 646 11.99 -12.96 4.25
CA SER A 646 12.81 -11.76 4.12
C SER A 646 12.46 -10.98 2.84
N ALA A 647 12.34 -11.67 1.70
CA ALA A 647 11.97 -11.04 0.43
C ALA A 647 10.57 -10.41 0.46
N ALA A 648 9.61 -11.04 1.15
CA ALA A 648 8.25 -10.53 1.28
C ALA A 648 8.19 -9.26 2.14
N ILE A 649 8.89 -9.25 3.29
CA ILE A 649 8.95 -8.10 4.19
C ILE A 649 9.71 -6.95 3.53
N HIS A 650 10.95 -7.16 3.10
CA HIS A 650 11.78 -6.09 2.52
C HIS A 650 11.20 -5.60 1.19
N GLY A 651 10.75 -6.51 0.31
CA GLY A 651 10.15 -6.17 -0.97
C GLY A 651 8.94 -5.23 -0.86
N THR A 652 8.10 -5.44 0.16
CA THR A 652 6.93 -4.61 0.41
C THR A 652 7.30 -3.26 1.04
N HIS A 653 8.12 -3.27 2.09
CA HIS A 653 8.48 -2.06 2.83
C HIS A 653 9.38 -1.12 2.03
N ALA A 654 10.23 -1.64 1.15
CA ALA A 654 11.07 -0.83 0.26
C ALA A 654 10.25 0.13 -0.62
N VAL A 655 8.99 -0.20 -0.94
CA VAL A 655 8.11 0.70 -1.71
C VAL A 655 7.78 1.98 -0.93
N PHE A 656 7.60 1.86 0.38
CA PHE A 656 7.23 2.93 1.29
C PHE A 656 8.45 3.67 1.87
N LEU A 657 9.57 2.98 2.02
CA LEU A 657 10.81 3.52 2.58
C LEU A 657 11.80 4.00 1.50
N ALA A 658 11.43 3.94 0.22
CA ALA A 658 12.30 4.30 -0.88
C ALA A 658 12.89 5.72 -0.75
N GLY A 659 14.21 5.83 -0.97
CA GLY A 659 14.94 7.10 -0.99
C GLY A 659 15.30 7.63 0.39
N ARG A 660 15.32 6.76 1.41
CA ARG A 660 15.73 7.08 2.78
C ARG A 660 17.07 6.44 3.10
N ASP A 661 17.83 7.08 3.99
CA ASP A 661 19.06 6.56 4.60
C ASP A 661 18.77 5.37 5.54
N SER A 662 19.82 4.73 6.07
CA SER A 662 19.69 3.54 6.92
C SER A 662 18.95 3.82 8.23
N GLU A 663 19.13 5.03 8.79
CA GLU A 663 18.46 5.48 10.01
C GLU A 663 16.93 5.54 9.81
N LYS A 664 16.48 6.15 8.70
CA LYS A 664 15.05 6.33 8.39
C LYS A 664 14.44 5.17 7.60
N SER A 665 15.18 4.08 7.38
CA SER A 665 14.72 2.86 6.71
C SER A 665 14.99 1.58 7.51
N CYS A 666 16.21 1.07 7.54
CA CYS A 666 16.59 -0.19 8.18
C CYS A 666 16.35 -0.14 9.69
N LEU A 667 16.82 0.90 10.37
CA LEU A 667 16.71 1.06 11.83
C LEU A 667 15.29 1.47 12.29
N MET A 668 14.38 1.71 11.35
CA MET A 668 12.95 1.84 11.66
C MET A 668 12.30 0.49 11.99
N CYS A 669 12.90 -0.62 11.57
CA CYS A 669 12.42 -1.96 11.89
C CYS A 669 13.38 -2.71 12.81
N HIS A 670 14.68 -2.61 12.58
CA HIS A 670 15.69 -3.32 13.35
C HIS A 670 16.08 -2.58 14.65
N PRO A 671 16.51 -3.29 15.70
CA PRO A 671 17.02 -2.66 16.92
C PRO A 671 18.16 -1.69 16.64
N GLN A 672 18.11 -0.52 17.26
CA GLN A 672 19.07 0.58 17.04
C GLN A 672 20.51 0.20 17.44
N ASN A 673 20.68 -0.73 18.38
CA ASN A 673 21.97 -1.22 18.84
C ASN A 673 22.42 -2.49 18.08
N THR A 674 22.01 -2.67 16.82
CA THR A 674 22.39 -3.87 16.04
C THR A 674 23.87 -3.86 15.67
N LEU A 675 24.39 -2.73 15.18
CA LEU A 675 25.81 -2.55 14.82
C LEU A 675 26.56 -1.92 16.00
N ARG A 676 27.58 -2.61 16.52
CA ARG A 676 28.27 -2.32 17.79
C ARG A 676 29.79 -2.54 17.77
N GLY A 677 30.35 -2.86 16.61
CA GLY A 677 31.79 -3.01 16.43
C GLY A 677 32.43 -1.78 15.80
N GLN A 678 33.75 -1.85 15.57
CA GLN A 678 34.57 -0.75 15.03
C GLN A 678 34.03 -0.11 13.74
N HIS A 679 33.33 -0.85 12.88
CA HIS A 679 32.70 -0.26 11.69
C HIS A 679 31.69 0.84 12.03
N ASN A 680 30.94 0.70 13.14
CA ASN A 680 30.04 1.75 13.62
C ASN A 680 30.81 3.02 13.99
N ASP A 681 31.94 2.86 14.70
CA ASP A 681 32.76 3.98 15.17
C ASP A 681 33.40 4.77 14.01
N LEU A 682 33.61 4.10 12.87
CA LEU A 682 34.08 4.69 11.62
C LEU A 682 32.95 5.33 10.79
N GLY A 683 31.70 5.26 11.24
CA GLY A 683 30.55 5.87 10.58
C GLY A 683 29.93 5.03 9.46
N PHE A 684 30.20 3.72 9.41
CA PHE A 684 29.52 2.83 8.47
C PHE A 684 28.05 2.66 8.85
N GLU A 685 27.19 2.61 7.84
CA GLU A 685 25.79 2.28 7.99
C GLU A 685 25.47 0.90 7.41
N CYS A 686 24.25 0.41 7.67
CA CYS A 686 23.75 -0.85 7.12
C CYS A 686 23.86 -0.90 5.58
N ALA A 687 23.62 0.24 4.92
CA ALA A 687 23.62 0.34 3.46
C ALA A 687 25.01 0.16 2.81
N ASN A 688 26.10 0.41 3.54
CA ASN A 688 27.46 0.17 3.04
C ASN A 688 27.68 -1.32 2.71
N CYS A 689 27.14 -2.21 3.54
CA CYS A 689 27.30 -3.65 3.38
C CYS A 689 26.11 -4.31 2.67
N HIS A 690 24.88 -3.93 3.01
CA HIS A 690 23.66 -4.59 2.54
C HIS A 690 22.95 -3.86 1.39
N GLY A 691 23.39 -2.64 1.06
CA GLY A 691 22.73 -1.75 0.11
C GLY A 691 21.57 -0.97 0.75
N SER A 692 21.04 0.02 0.03
CA SER A 692 19.81 0.70 0.46
C SER A 692 18.67 -0.29 0.64
N VAL A 693 17.61 0.08 1.36
CA VAL A 693 16.43 -0.80 1.52
C VAL A 693 15.84 -1.25 0.17
N GLN A 694 15.94 -0.42 -0.87
CA GLN A 694 15.50 -0.80 -2.22
C GLN A 694 16.43 -1.82 -2.85
N ASP A 695 17.74 -1.59 -2.80
CA ASP A 695 18.71 -2.47 -3.44
C ASP A 695 18.79 -3.83 -2.72
N HIS A 696 18.72 -3.82 -1.38
CA HIS A 696 18.57 -5.00 -0.55
C HIS A 696 17.31 -5.80 -0.94
N ALA A 697 16.15 -5.13 -1.02
CA ALA A 697 14.91 -5.77 -1.43
C ALA A 697 14.97 -6.34 -2.85
N ILE A 698 15.58 -5.63 -3.80
CA ILE A 698 15.74 -6.11 -5.18
C ILE A 698 16.61 -7.36 -5.20
N SER A 699 17.73 -7.38 -4.48
CA SER A 699 18.63 -8.53 -4.42
C SER A 699 17.94 -9.81 -3.92
N LEU A 700 17.07 -9.68 -2.90
CA LEU A 700 16.25 -10.79 -2.38
C LEU A 700 15.17 -11.22 -3.37
N LEU A 701 14.44 -10.27 -3.95
CA LEU A 701 13.36 -10.55 -4.90
C LEU A 701 13.88 -11.19 -6.20
N ARG A 702 15.09 -10.84 -6.64
CA ARG A 702 15.72 -11.45 -7.81
C ARG A 702 16.03 -12.93 -7.58
N ALA A 703 16.54 -13.30 -6.41
CA ALA A 703 16.75 -14.70 -6.07
C ALA A 703 15.44 -15.51 -6.09
N GLU A 704 14.34 -14.90 -5.65
CA GLU A 704 13.01 -15.54 -5.70
C GLU A 704 12.43 -15.59 -7.12
N GLN A 705 12.73 -14.59 -7.96
CA GLN A 705 12.38 -14.60 -9.39
C GLN A 705 13.09 -15.74 -10.12
N GLU A 706 14.38 -15.99 -9.85
CA GLU A 706 15.15 -17.09 -10.43
C GLU A 706 14.62 -18.47 -10.00
N LYS A 707 14.04 -18.56 -8.79
CA LYS A 707 13.29 -19.74 -8.32
C LYS A 707 11.88 -19.87 -8.95
N GLY A 708 11.51 -18.99 -9.88
CA GLY A 708 10.24 -19.04 -10.61
C GLY A 708 9.04 -18.44 -9.86
N LYS A 709 9.25 -17.70 -8.76
CA LYS A 709 8.17 -17.15 -7.94
C LYS A 709 7.63 -15.84 -8.51
N LYS A 710 6.60 -15.94 -9.36
CA LYS A 710 5.94 -14.82 -10.07
C LYS A 710 5.46 -13.66 -9.18
N SER A 711 5.22 -13.90 -7.89
CA SER A 711 4.87 -12.83 -6.94
C SER A 711 5.99 -11.79 -6.79
N ALA A 712 7.25 -12.18 -6.99
CA ALA A 712 8.40 -11.26 -6.92
C ALA A 712 8.38 -10.23 -8.06
N ASP A 713 7.94 -10.63 -9.26
CA ASP A 713 7.88 -9.76 -10.45
C ASP A 713 7.06 -8.49 -10.21
N LYS A 714 5.96 -8.61 -9.45
CA LYS A 714 5.07 -7.48 -9.13
C LYS A 714 5.78 -6.39 -8.33
N LEU A 715 6.61 -6.79 -7.36
CA LEU A 715 7.38 -5.86 -6.53
C LEU A 715 8.59 -5.32 -7.30
N LEU A 716 9.31 -6.18 -8.03
CA LEU A 716 10.42 -5.77 -8.90
C LEU A 716 9.99 -4.73 -9.95
N ALA A 717 8.76 -4.81 -10.46
CA ALA A 717 8.24 -3.85 -11.44
C ALA A 717 8.11 -2.42 -10.89
N ILE A 718 8.00 -2.23 -9.58
CA ILE A 718 7.75 -0.92 -8.94
C ILE A 718 8.89 -0.40 -8.07
N LEU A 719 9.90 -1.21 -7.80
CA LEU A 719 11.13 -0.78 -7.14
C LEU A 719 12.10 -0.16 -8.16
N THR A 720 12.96 0.74 -7.71
CA THR A 720 14.01 1.34 -8.54
C THR A 720 15.33 1.21 -7.77
N PRO A 721 16.38 0.68 -8.39
CA PRO A 721 17.68 0.57 -7.74
C PRO A 721 18.29 1.95 -7.48
N THR A 722 19.14 2.06 -6.46
CA THR A 722 19.78 3.32 -6.06
C THR A 722 21.28 3.33 -6.28
N SER A 723 21.96 2.21 -6.05
CA SER A 723 23.42 2.17 -6.03
C SER A 723 24.04 1.63 -7.31
N VAL A 724 23.32 0.83 -8.09
CA VAL A 724 23.82 0.24 -9.35
C VAL A 724 22.84 0.47 -10.49
N GLY A 725 23.38 0.63 -11.70
CA GLY A 725 22.67 1.27 -12.83
C GLY A 725 21.28 0.71 -13.17
N ASN A 726 21.05 -0.59 -13.02
CA ASN A 726 19.74 -1.22 -13.21
C ASN A 726 19.57 -2.45 -12.32
N LYS A 727 18.37 -3.05 -12.32
CA LYS A 727 18.05 -4.20 -11.48
C LYS A 727 18.85 -5.43 -11.86
N GLU A 728 19.14 -5.58 -13.15
CA GLU A 728 19.91 -6.67 -13.73
C GLU A 728 21.38 -6.67 -13.24
N ALA A 729 21.89 -5.50 -12.83
CA ALA A 729 23.20 -5.35 -12.21
C ALA A 729 23.23 -5.70 -10.71
N ILE A 730 22.08 -5.85 -10.04
CA ILE A 730 22.02 -6.28 -8.64
C ILE A 730 22.08 -7.80 -8.56
N ASN A 731 23.16 -8.35 -8.02
CA ASN A 731 23.34 -9.78 -7.83
C ASN A 731 22.27 -10.34 -6.88
N PRO A 732 21.58 -11.44 -7.26
CA PRO A 732 20.58 -12.07 -6.41
C PRO A 732 21.24 -12.64 -5.14
N ARG A 733 20.50 -12.62 -4.02
CA ARG A 733 20.94 -13.27 -2.78
C ARG A 733 19.80 -14.03 -2.08
N THR A 734 20.12 -15.20 -1.56
CA THR A 734 19.25 -15.89 -0.59
C THR A 734 19.62 -15.42 0.83
N PRO A 735 18.66 -14.96 1.64
CA PRO A 735 18.94 -14.49 3.00
C PRO A 735 19.56 -15.61 3.84
N TRP A 736 20.52 -15.27 4.70
CA TRP A 736 21.22 -16.22 5.59
C TRP A 736 22.12 -17.25 4.88
N VAL A 737 22.28 -17.14 3.56
CA VAL A 737 23.17 -18.00 2.74
C VAL A 737 24.17 -17.14 1.99
N ASN A 738 23.68 -16.08 1.34
CA ASN A 738 24.48 -15.11 0.61
C ASN A 738 24.47 -13.79 1.41
N GLU A 739 25.56 -13.53 2.13
CA GLU A 739 25.74 -12.33 2.97
C GLU A 739 26.95 -11.50 2.49
N PRO A 740 27.09 -10.23 2.92
CA PRO A 740 28.28 -9.44 2.61
C PRO A 740 29.55 -10.13 3.08
N ASP A 741 30.56 -10.16 2.20
CA ASP A 741 31.87 -10.75 2.49
C ASP A 741 32.86 -9.66 2.92
N CYS A 742 33.54 -9.84 4.05
CA CYS A 742 34.54 -8.90 4.55
C CYS A 742 35.70 -8.71 3.55
N LEU A 743 36.05 -9.75 2.79
CA LEU A 743 37.12 -9.69 1.78
C LEU A 743 36.75 -8.84 0.56
N THR A 744 35.50 -8.39 0.44
CA THR A 744 35.11 -7.40 -0.57
C THR A 744 35.82 -6.07 -0.35
N CYS A 745 35.96 -5.67 0.92
CA CYS A 745 36.67 -4.46 1.31
C CYS A 745 38.12 -4.79 1.70
N HIS A 746 38.31 -5.83 2.50
CA HIS A 746 39.60 -6.27 3.04
C HIS A 746 40.24 -7.31 2.12
N VAL A 747 40.57 -6.89 0.90
CA VAL A 747 41.23 -7.76 -0.09
C VAL A 747 42.53 -8.28 0.51
N ASP A 748 42.75 -9.59 0.41
CA ASP A 748 43.91 -10.29 0.98
C ASP A 748 44.14 -9.98 2.48
N PHE A 749 43.06 -9.77 3.24
CA PHE A 749 43.08 -9.41 4.68
C PHE A 749 43.77 -8.08 4.99
N GLY A 750 43.99 -7.24 3.97
CA GLY A 750 44.63 -5.95 4.10
C GLY A 750 43.72 -4.82 4.61
N THR A 751 44.29 -3.61 4.62
CA THR A 751 43.51 -2.38 4.83
C THR A 751 42.42 -2.25 3.76
N PRO A 752 41.23 -1.74 4.10
CA PRO A 752 40.10 -1.76 3.18
C PRO A 752 40.36 -0.91 1.92
N GLU A 753 40.09 -1.47 0.75
CA GLU A 753 40.21 -0.77 -0.54
C GLU A 753 38.96 0.04 -0.91
N THR A 754 37.82 -0.27 -0.30
CA THR A 754 36.53 0.39 -0.51
C THR A 754 35.69 0.39 0.77
N ASP A 755 34.76 1.32 0.87
CA ASP A 755 33.76 1.48 1.94
C ASP A 755 32.39 0.87 1.58
N MET A 756 32.29 0.13 0.47
CA MET A 756 31.06 -0.47 -0.02
C MET A 756 31.26 -1.96 -0.33
N ALA A 757 30.62 -2.83 0.46
CA ALA A 757 30.59 -4.28 0.23
C ALA A 757 29.32 -4.75 -0.50
N PHE A 758 28.33 -3.85 -0.67
CA PHE A 758 27.09 -4.20 -1.35
C PHE A 758 27.31 -4.81 -2.74
N ASN A 759 26.45 -5.78 -3.08
CA ASN A 759 26.39 -6.46 -4.37
C ASN A 759 27.44 -7.56 -4.59
N THR A 760 28.29 -7.83 -3.60
CA THR A 760 29.20 -8.98 -3.57
C THR A 760 28.83 -9.85 -2.39
N TRP A 761 28.48 -11.11 -2.66
CA TRP A 761 27.95 -12.02 -1.66
C TRP A 761 28.85 -13.24 -1.50
N THR A 762 28.83 -13.82 -0.31
CA THR A 762 29.36 -15.17 -0.09
C THR A 762 28.69 -16.17 -1.04
N GLU A 763 29.47 -17.12 -1.56
CA GLU A 763 28.97 -18.14 -2.49
C GLU A 763 27.93 -19.05 -1.82
N ASP A 764 28.20 -19.48 -0.60
CA ASP A 764 27.35 -20.36 0.19
C ASP A 764 27.45 -20.10 1.71
N ALA A 765 26.78 -20.94 2.49
CA ALA A 765 26.74 -20.86 3.95
C ALA A 765 28.11 -21.08 4.62
N LYS A 766 29.07 -21.76 3.98
CA LYS A 766 30.44 -21.95 4.51
C LYS A 766 31.26 -20.68 4.36
N GLY A 767 30.93 -19.85 3.39
CA GLY A 767 31.54 -18.54 3.19
C GLY A 767 31.15 -17.50 4.25
N LEU A 768 30.10 -17.73 5.04
CA LEU A 768 29.63 -16.78 6.05
C LEU A 768 30.69 -16.52 7.11
N TYR A 769 30.89 -15.25 7.50
CA TYR A 769 31.89 -14.86 8.51
C TYR A 769 31.81 -15.65 9.84
N SER A 770 30.62 -16.02 10.30
CA SER A 770 30.44 -16.79 11.54
C SER A 770 30.77 -18.29 11.42
N VAL A 771 31.08 -18.78 10.22
CA VAL A 771 31.35 -20.18 9.86
C VAL A 771 32.70 -20.34 9.13
N ARG A 772 33.16 -19.31 8.41
CA ARG A 772 34.43 -19.30 7.70
C ARG A 772 35.57 -19.59 8.67
N ARG A 773 36.56 -20.32 8.18
CA ARG A 773 37.82 -20.61 8.86
C ARG A 773 38.95 -19.84 8.20
N ASP A 774 40.02 -19.64 8.96
CA ASP A 774 41.30 -19.09 8.48
C ASP A 774 41.91 -19.91 7.32
N ASP A 775 43.05 -19.45 6.78
CA ASP A 775 43.72 -20.10 5.64
C ASP A 775 44.27 -21.49 5.98
N MET A 776 44.47 -21.78 7.28
CA MET A 776 44.86 -23.10 7.78
C MET A 776 43.67 -24.06 7.94
N GLY A 777 42.43 -23.57 7.84
CA GLY A 777 41.22 -24.33 8.13
C GLY A 777 41.07 -24.72 9.60
N ALA A 778 41.75 -24.02 10.52
CA ALA A 778 41.85 -24.34 11.93
C ALA A 778 40.80 -23.60 12.77
N VAL A 779 40.83 -22.27 12.77
CA VAL A 779 40.01 -21.44 13.66
C VAL A 779 38.95 -20.69 12.88
N ASN A 780 37.75 -20.57 13.44
CA ASN A 780 36.67 -19.78 12.85
C ASN A 780 36.96 -18.27 12.98
N CYS A 781 36.69 -17.50 11.93
CA CYS A 781 36.94 -16.06 11.93
C CYS A 781 36.25 -15.35 13.11
N ALA A 782 34.98 -15.67 13.36
CA ALA A 782 34.21 -15.08 14.45
C ALA A 782 34.70 -15.48 15.87
N ALA A 783 35.44 -16.58 16.00
CA ALA A 783 36.07 -16.96 17.26
C ALA A 783 37.19 -15.96 17.64
N CYS A 784 37.94 -15.48 16.65
CA CYS A 784 39.02 -14.51 16.86
C CYS A 784 38.53 -13.06 16.84
N HIS A 785 37.62 -12.73 15.93
CA HIS A 785 37.23 -11.35 15.64
C HIS A 785 35.93 -10.91 16.32
N GLY A 786 35.20 -11.82 16.98
CA GLY A 786 33.89 -11.56 17.57
C GLY A 786 32.74 -11.93 16.63
N HIS A 787 31.50 -11.90 17.11
CA HIS A 787 30.34 -12.28 16.30
C HIS A 787 29.98 -11.18 15.27
N PRO A 788 29.15 -11.48 14.23
CA PRO A 788 28.74 -10.47 13.25
C PRO A 788 28.25 -9.18 13.90
N HIS A 789 28.46 -8.03 13.28
CA HIS A 789 28.04 -6.70 13.76
C HIS A 789 28.62 -6.23 15.12
N ALA A 790 29.42 -7.03 15.83
CA ALA A 790 30.20 -6.59 17.00
C ALA A 790 31.62 -7.18 16.93
N ILE A 791 32.29 -6.90 15.81
CA ILE A 791 33.70 -7.24 15.64
C ILE A 791 34.57 -6.40 16.57
N TYR A 792 35.62 -6.98 17.13
CA TYR A 792 36.51 -6.30 18.07
C TYR A 792 37.36 -5.22 17.37
N PRO A 793 37.62 -4.07 18.03
CA PRO A 793 37.02 -3.60 19.27
C PRO A 793 35.50 -3.34 19.12
N ALA A 794 34.73 -3.78 20.11
CA ALA A 794 33.29 -3.59 20.21
C ALA A 794 32.92 -2.93 21.55
N THR A 795 31.67 -3.07 22.02
CA THR A 795 31.27 -2.56 23.35
C THR A 795 32.07 -3.24 24.47
N GLU A 796 32.22 -2.56 25.62
CA GLU A 796 32.92 -3.13 26.78
C GLU A 796 32.41 -4.51 27.19
N ARG A 797 31.11 -4.76 26.98
CA ARG A 797 30.46 -6.04 27.28
C ARG A 797 30.77 -7.11 26.24
N ASP A 798 30.80 -6.74 24.96
CA ASP A 798 31.19 -7.63 23.86
C ASP A 798 32.68 -8.01 23.95
N ASN A 799 33.55 -7.10 24.41
CA ASN A 799 35.01 -7.31 24.53
C ASN A 799 35.44 -8.25 25.68
N VAL A 800 34.52 -8.90 26.38
CA VAL A 800 34.85 -9.73 27.57
C VAL A 800 35.86 -10.85 27.29
N GLN A 801 35.82 -11.44 26.09
CA GLN A 801 36.69 -12.55 25.70
C GLN A 801 38.12 -12.11 25.32
N PRO A 802 38.33 -11.10 24.44
CA PRO A 802 39.70 -10.64 24.16
C PRO A 802 40.35 -10.00 25.39
N LEU A 803 39.58 -9.35 26.27
CA LEU A 803 40.08 -8.87 27.56
C LEU A 803 40.52 -10.00 28.49
N GLN A 804 39.84 -11.15 28.47
CA GLN A 804 40.28 -12.35 29.21
C GLN A 804 41.65 -12.82 28.71
N TYR A 805 41.82 -12.95 27.40
CA TYR A 805 42.97 -13.65 26.83
C TYR A 805 44.20 -12.76 26.62
N MET A 806 43.99 -11.48 26.29
CA MET A 806 45.07 -10.57 25.90
C MET A 806 45.14 -9.31 26.77
N GLY A 807 44.12 -9.04 27.60
CA GLY A 807 44.02 -7.79 28.36
C GLY A 807 43.68 -6.56 27.51
N GLU A 808 43.43 -6.74 26.20
CA GLU A 808 43.14 -5.68 25.24
C GLU A 808 41.90 -6.02 24.41
N ALA A 809 41.12 -5.00 24.03
CA ALA A 809 39.91 -5.16 23.22
C ALA A 809 40.24 -5.23 21.72
N GLN A 810 40.95 -6.26 21.30
CA GLN A 810 41.36 -6.47 19.90
C GLN A 810 41.02 -7.90 19.43
N PRO A 811 41.01 -8.17 18.12
CA PRO A 811 40.92 -9.53 17.61
C PRO A 811 41.99 -10.45 18.23
N ILE A 812 41.63 -11.69 18.57
CA ILE A 812 42.55 -12.66 19.15
C ILE A 812 43.76 -12.86 18.23
N GLY A 813 44.97 -12.68 18.78
CA GLY A 813 46.23 -12.75 18.04
C GLY A 813 46.72 -11.42 17.46
N ALA A 814 45.95 -10.33 17.60
CA ALA A 814 46.37 -9.00 17.17
C ALA A 814 47.70 -8.57 17.82
N GLY A 815 48.55 -7.90 17.03
CA GLY A 815 49.88 -7.46 17.48
C GLY A 815 50.85 -8.62 17.74
N GLY A 816 50.64 -9.77 17.09
CA GLY A 816 51.45 -10.96 17.28
C GLY A 816 51.21 -11.70 18.60
N ASN A 817 50.06 -11.46 19.25
CA ASN A 817 49.73 -12.06 20.55
C ASN A 817 49.26 -13.52 20.42
N CYS A 818 50.08 -14.36 19.78
CA CYS A 818 49.81 -15.76 19.46
C CYS A 818 49.79 -16.67 20.70
N LYS A 819 50.25 -16.16 21.87
CA LYS A 819 50.30 -16.91 23.14
C LYS A 819 48.93 -17.37 23.63
N VAL A 820 47.85 -16.81 23.09
CA VAL A 820 46.50 -17.28 23.38
C VAL A 820 46.33 -18.76 22.99
N CYS A 821 46.89 -19.22 21.88
CA CYS A 821 46.75 -20.62 21.43
C CYS A 821 48.09 -21.36 21.34
N HIS A 822 49.20 -20.64 21.16
CA HIS A 822 50.54 -21.19 21.09
C HIS A 822 51.26 -21.05 22.42
N LYS A 823 52.09 -22.02 22.78
CA LYS A 823 52.93 -21.95 23.98
C LYS A 823 54.24 -21.20 23.74
N GLU A 824 54.68 -21.14 22.48
CA GLU A 824 55.84 -20.36 22.04
C GLU A 824 55.43 -19.18 21.16
N GLU A 825 56.27 -18.15 21.10
CA GLU A 825 56.10 -17.03 20.18
C GLU A 825 56.20 -17.48 18.73
N ARG A 826 55.51 -16.77 17.84
CA ARG A 826 55.47 -17.05 16.40
C ARG A 826 56.11 -15.91 15.64
N GLU A 827 56.89 -16.27 14.63
CA GLU A 827 57.58 -15.29 13.77
C GLU A 827 56.76 -14.96 12.52
N ASP A 828 55.87 -15.86 12.07
CA ASP A 828 55.08 -15.70 10.84
C ASP A 828 53.56 -15.89 11.11
N PRO A 829 52.67 -15.14 10.46
CA PRO A 829 51.23 -15.28 10.64
C PRO A 829 50.64 -16.31 9.67
N LEU A 830 50.75 -17.60 10.03
CA LEU A 830 50.28 -18.71 9.18
C LEU A 830 48.76 -18.77 8.98
N HIS A 831 47.96 -18.12 9.85
CA HIS A 831 46.50 -18.12 9.76
C HIS A 831 45.97 -17.21 8.65
N HIS A 832 46.55 -16.01 8.51
CA HIS A 832 46.43 -15.08 7.38
C HIS A 832 47.33 -13.85 7.66
N PRO A 833 47.71 -13.04 6.65
CA PRO A 833 48.45 -11.78 6.85
C PRO A 833 47.69 -10.77 7.71
N GLY A 834 48.39 -9.78 8.28
CA GLY A 834 47.79 -8.67 9.02
C GLY A 834 47.60 -8.92 10.52
N MET A 835 48.16 -10.00 11.07
CA MET A 835 48.11 -10.29 12.52
C MET A 835 49.16 -9.51 13.34
N GLY A 836 50.01 -8.72 12.68
CA GLY A 836 51.06 -7.93 13.33
C GLY A 836 52.39 -8.68 13.53
N LEU A 837 52.61 -9.75 12.76
CA LEU A 837 53.89 -10.47 12.65
C LEU A 837 54.62 -10.18 11.32
N ASP A 838 54.00 -9.38 10.44
CA ASP A 838 54.50 -9.05 9.09
C ASP A 838 55.48 -7.87 9.04
#